data_AF-A0A4Z0QL06-F1
#
_entry.id   AF-A0A4Z0QL06-F1
#
_cell.length_a   1.000
_cell.length_b   1.000
_cell.length_c   1.000
_cell.angle_alpha   90.00
_cell.angle_beta   90.00
_cell.angle_gamma   90.00
#
_symmetry.space_group_name_H-M   'P 1'
#
loop_
_entity.id
_entity.type
_entity.pdbx_description
1 polymer ?
#
loop_
_entity_poly.entity_id
_entity_poly.type
_entity_poly.pdbx_seq_one_letter_code
_entity_poly.pdbx_strand_id
1 'polypeptide(L)'
;MKLGRYKKYSREDVHSIFDPSGVFTPQAGTWGLHGIVNVPDSGGDYVFFVTLGSSQGAHNFDESITKNGVLTWQTQPSMDFSNSKVQGFINFDHEKNNIYLFLRKEKNTLYTYLGNLAYVEHDATRIKPVHFKWRILDWNVESATKSLGEIAVVPRAAISPKNIEKRKGVTTKDFYAKSGNDVIDEEAEKLITYDPIEFINSKIKRFEKIIIQNKDNGIHLEKLRLKFVNDFKIKKIIEMEKEEYVVGLGRQDTFCYRLETELMELGDIHGSTAVKFGLYYGIRGDDKDNKYQISEGKYGTDADQALVKIKEQIVNLIIAGGNHNYNDIRNCSLSPMFKGKILSTYYPEQYVSIFSGEHLSYFLNKLKVDFSENIDELDKQLKLVKWKNENGITKDWPMYSFARFLYQTFGSLSEAKKQVKNQQEEYDKNYPKEHVVHVGISISQWKDLIEDSEIFLEKDTELMKRIYTGENHAKTCHELGLEDGVSPSTYIKPVVALARRISSKLNLKPVIKHDGNETWWGIPFWGKYREDGHFEWKLRPELAKAIQSLYPEFDYIKDDEIADNELVEDLRKHPIADIDPVNAFKGVPKKKQDVILSNGHLTYPRDRQTARNALAHAGYECEINRNHSLFKRKNSDKNYTEPHHLVPMAYSDRFDVSLDVEENIVSLCSNCHNQLHYGEGAEELLKNLYDERKKEWEKVGIEIGLELLIEMY
;
A
#
# COMPACT_ATOMS: atom_id res chain seq x y z
N MET A 1 -31.15 27.64 0.09
CA MET A 1 -31.90 26.36 0.16
C MET A 1 -30.94 25.28 0.64
N LYS A 2 -31.30 24.39 1.57
CA LYS A 2 -30.37 23.33 2.05
C LYS A 2 -30.43 22.13 1.10
N LEU A 3 -29.28 21.69 0.60
CA LEU A 3 -29.17 20.53 -0.28
C LEU A 3 -29.55 19.26 0.48
N GLY A 4 -30.50 18.50 -0.07
CA GLY A 4 -31.08 17.31 0.55
C GLY A 4 -30.92 16.10 -0.36
N ARG A 5 -30.37 15.02 0.20
CA ARG A 5 -30.12 13.78 -0.54
C ARG A 5 -31.42 13.14 -1.03
N TYR A 6 -31.37 12.55 -2.22
CA TYR A 6 -32.49 11.90 -2.91
C TYR A 6 -33.69 12.83 -3.23
N LYS A 7 -33.50 14.15 -3.14
CA LYS A 7 -34.48 15.16 -3.57
C LYS A 7 -34.20 15.60 -5.00
N LYS A 8 -35.25 16.13 -5.64
CA LYS A 8 -35.22 16.60 -7.03
C LYS A 8 -34.94 18.10 -7.10
N TYR A 9 -34.12 18.49 -8.08
CA TYR A 9 -33.64 19.86 -8.29
C TYR A 9 -33.63 20.19 -9.79
N SER A 10 -34.01 21.41 -10.13
CA SER A 10 -33.73 22.00 -11.44
C SER A 10 -32.29 22.50 -11.50
N ARG A 11 -31.78 22.83 -12.69
CA ARG A 11 -30.45 23.45 -12.80
C ARG A 11 -30.40 24.84 -12.15
N GLU A 12 -31.54 25.53 -12.12
CA GLU A 12 -31.69 26.82 -11.43
C GLU A 12 -31.62 26.64 -9.91
N ASP A 13 -32.30 25.63 -9.36
CA ASP A 13 -32.20 25.33 -7.91
C ASP A 13 -30.76 25.02 -7.50
N VAL A 14 -30.04 24.24 -8.31
CA VAL A 14 -28.64 23.90 -8.05
C VAL A 14 -27.74 25.13 -8.17
N HIS A 15 -27.95 25.98 -9.18
CA HIS A 15 -27.26 27.26 -9.31
C HIS A 15 -27.48 28.13 -8.06
N SER A 16 -28.73 28.31 -7.61
CA SER A 16 -29.03 29.10 -6.41
C SER A 16 -28.43 28.54 -5.11
N ILE A 17 -28.01 27.27 -5.09
CA ILE A 17 -27.32 26.67 -3.94
C ILE A 17 -25.82 26.94 -4.00
N PHE A 18 -25.20 26.78 -5.18
CA PHE A 18 -23.73 26.74 -5.33
C PHE A 18 -23.12 28.02 -5.91
N ASP A 19 -23.90 28.86 -6.58
CA ASP A 19 -23.48 30.13 -7.17
C ASP A 19 -24.62 31.17 -7.09
N PRO A 20 -25.03 31.59 -5.87
CA PRO A 20 -26.17 32.48 -5.69
C PRO A 20 -25.90 33.91 -6.19
N SER A 21 -24.64 34.31 -6.38
CA SER A 21 -24.23 35.61 -6.90
C SER A 21 -24.13 35.64 -8.43
N GLY A 22 -24.06 34.48 -9.08
CA GLY A 22 -24.04 34.34 -10.54
C GLY A 22 -25.39 34.61 -11.21
N VAL A 23 -25.36 34.74 -12.54
CA VAL A 23 -26.57 34.88 -13.36
C VAL A 23 -26.90 33.53 -13.99
N PHE A 24 -28.04 32.95 -13.61
CA PHE A 24 -28.57 31.76 -14.27
C PHE A 24 -29.23 32.13 -15.59
N THR A 25 -28.74 31.56 -16.69
CA THR A 25 -29.39 31.68 -18.00
C THR A 25 -29.92 30.31 -18.42
N PRO A 26 -31.24 30.10 -18.54
CA PRO A 26 -31.78 28.82 -18.97
C PRO A 26 -31.23 28.39 -20.33
N GLN A 27 -30.79 27.14 -20.44
CA GLN A 27 -30.25 26.53 -21.68
C GLN A 27 -29.02 27.23 -22.29
N ALA A 28 -28.37 28.14 -21.56
CA ALA A 28 -27.15 28.81 -21.98
C ALA A 28 -26.21 29.02 -20.77
N GLY A 29 -24.96 29.40 -21.04
CA GLY A 29 -23.95 29.59 -19.99
C GLY A 29 -23.59 28.31 -19.21
N THR A 30 -22.66 28.44 -18.25
CA THR A 30 -22.05 27.32 -17.52
C THR A 30 -23.11 26.47 -16.80
N TRP A 31 -23.94 27.12 -15.99
CA TRP A 31 -24.96 26.46 -15.19
C TRP A 31 -26.21 26.04 -15.96
N GLY A 32 -26.50 26.63 -17.13
CA GLY A 32 -27.67 26.26 -17.94
C GLY A 32 -27.42 25.11 -18.93
N LEU A 33 -26.16 24.92 -19.36
CA LEU A 33 -25.82 24.00 -20.47
C LEU A 33 -24.86 22.86 -20.08
N HIS A 34 -23.85 23.11 -19.23
CA HIS A 34 -22.72 22.18 -19.11
C HIS A 34 -23.02 20.99 -18.17
N GLY A 35 -22.59 19.80 -18.57
CA GLY A 35 -22.69 18.58 -17.75
C GLY A 35 -21.77 18.57 -16.53
N ILE A 36 -20.70 19.38 -16.56
CA ILE A 36 -19.77 19.56 -15.44
C ILE A 36 -19.60 21.05 -15.20
N VAL A 37 -19.79 21.48 -13.97
CA VAL A 37 -19.67 22.87 -13.55
C VAL A 37 -18.71 22.94 -12.38
N ASN A 38 -17.75 23.86 -12.41
CA ASN A 38 -16.90 24.15 -11.25
C ASN A 38 -17.68 25.07 -10.30
N VAL A 39 -17.62 24.82 -9.00
CA VAL A 39 -18.26 25.66 -7.98
C VAL A 39 -17.35 26.86 -7.71
N PRO A 40 -17.81 28.11 -7.93
CA PRO A 40 -17.00 29.30 -7.70
C PRO A 40 -16.46 29.36 -6.26
N ASP A 41 -15.26 29.92 -6.11
CA ASP A 41 -14.60 30.19 -4.81
C ASP A 41 -14.34 28.97 -3.90
N SER A 42 -14.62 27.75 -4.37
CA SER A 42 -14.45 26.50 -3.61
C SER A 42 -13.02 25.95 -3.61
N GLY A 43 -12.16 26.41 -4.55
CA GLY A 43 -10.79 25.90 -4.69
C GLY A 43 -10.67 24.52 -5.37
N GLY A 44 -11.77 23.87 -5.75
CA GLY A 44 -11.71 22.57 -6.43
C GLY A 44 -13.00 21.74 -6.51
N ASP A 45 -14.16 22.26 -6.09
CA ASP A 45 -15.42 21.52 -6.12
C ASP A 45 -16.09 21.54 -7.50
N TYR A 46 -16.83 20.47 -7.80
CA TYR A 46 -17.59 20.31 -9.04
C TYR A 46 -19.02 19.84 -8.81
N VAL A 47 -19.90 20.22 -9.73
CA VAL A 47 -21.25 19.69 -9.87
C VAL A 47 -21.33 18.87 -11.16
N PHE A 48 -21.75 17.61 -11.04
CA PHE A 48 -21.97 16.71 -12.17
C PHE A 48 -23.46 16.58 -12.46
N PHE A 49 -23.88 16.99 -13.65
CA PHE A 49 -25.21 16.78 -14.19
C PHE A 49 -25.20 15.62 -15.18
N VAL A 50 -25.71 14.47 -14.75
CA VAL A 50 -25.69 13.22 -15.51
C VAL A 50 -27.10 12.85 -15.97
N THR A 51 -27.26 12.50 -17.24
CA THR A 51 -28.52 12.02 -17.81
C THR A 51 -28.30 10.61 -18.37
N LEU A 52 -28.73 9.58 -17.63
CA LEU A 52 -28.57 8.19 -18.01
C LEU A 52 -29.25 7.92 -19.37
N GLY A 53 -28.58 7.15 -20.22
CA GLY A 53 -29.10 6.78 -21.54
C GLY A 53 -29.21 7.94 -22.54
N SER A 54 -28.55 9.07 -22.28
CA SER A 54 -28.49 10.15 -23.27
C SER A 54 -27.62 9.78 -24.47
N SER A 55 -27.92 10.37 -25.63
CA SER A 55 -27.11 10.31 -26.84
C SER A 55 -26.84 11.73 -27.35
N GLN A 56 -25.64 11.97 -27.88
CA GLN A 56 -25.26 13.16 -28.65
C GLN A 56 -24.76 12.69 -30.02
N GLY A 57 -25.45 13.10 -31.09
CA GLY A 57 -25.13 12.65 -32.44
C GLY A 57 -25.25 11.13 -32.58
N ALA A 58 -24.25 10.49 -33.20
CA ALA A 58 -24.19 9.04 -33.41
C ALA A 58 -23.61 8.24 -32.23
N HIS A 59 -23.37 8.88 -31.07
CA HIS A 59 -22.75 8.24 -29.90
C HIS A 59 -23.75 8.03 -28.75
N ASN A 60 -23.82 6.78 -28.28
CA ASN A 60 -24.53 6.38 -27.06
C ASN A 60 -23.56 6.44 -25.86
N PHE A 61 -23.99 7.01 -24.74
CA PHE A 61 -23.18 7.09 -23.52
C PHE A 61 -23.37 5.85 -22.63
N ASP A 62 -22.28 5.23 -22.16
CA ASP A 62 -22.25 4.02 -21.31
C ASP A 62 -22.40 4.33 -19.79
N GLU A 63 -23.21 5.33 -19.44
CA GLU A 63 -23.40 5.73 -18.04
C GLU A 63 -24.29 4.73 -17.29
N SER A 64 -23.81 4.18 -16.16
CA SER A 64 -24.55 3.20 -15.37
C SER A 64 -24.21 3.29 -13.87
N ILE A 65 -25.15 2.91 -13.00
CA ILE A 65 -24.92 2.79 -11.56
C ILE A 65 -25.16 1.35 -11.12
N THR A 66 -24.18 0.75 -10.45
CA THR A 66 -24.30 -0.58 -9.85
C THR A 66 -25.16 -0.57 -8.58
N LYS A 67 -25.68 -1.73 -8.15
CA LYS A 67 -26.41 -1.85 -6.86
C LYS A 67 -25.61 -1.33 -5.65
N ASN A 68 -24.29 -1.39 -5.71
CA ASN A 68 -23.39 -0.98 -4.63
C ASN A 68 -22.93 0.50 -4.76
N GLY A 69 -23.54 1.30 -5.64
CA GLY A 69 -23.31 2.73 -5.69
C GLY A 69 -22.08 3.17 -6.49
N VAL A 70 -21.55 2.30 -7.37
CA VAL A 70 -20.51 2.69 -8.34
C VAL A 70 -21.13 3.25 -9.61
N LEU A 71 -20.86 4.51 -9.92
CA LEU A 71 -21.19 5.19 -11.16
C LEU A 71 -20.08 4.97 -12.20
N THR A 72 -20.42 4.45 -13.37
CA THR A 72 -19.58 4.53 -14.57
C THR A 72 -19.96 5.79 -15.33
N TRP A 73 -18.98 6.62 -15.64
CA TRP A 73 -19.15 7.89 -16.33
C TRP A 73 -18.01 8.11 -17.33
N GLN A 74 -18.27 8.75 -18.46
CA GLN A 74 -17.23 9.03 -19.47
C GLN A 74 -17.11 10.53 -19.72
N THR A 75 -15.89 10.98 -20.03
CA THR A 75 -15.64 12.36 -20.45
C THR A 75 -16.30 12.66 -21.80
N GLN A 76 -16.34 13.93 -22.19
CA GLN A 76 -16.76 14.27 -23.55
C GLN A 76 -15.80 13.61 -24.57
N PRO A 77 -16.29 13.16 -25.75
CA PRO A 77 -15.47 12.47 -26.75
C PRO A 77 -14.21 13.22 -27.21
N SER A 78 -14.13 14.53 -27.01
CA SER A 78 -12.96 15.35 -27.35
C SER A 78 -11.87 15.38 -26.28
N MET A 79 -12.13 14.89 -25.05
CA MET A 79 -11.23 14.98 -23.90
C MET A 79 -10.43 13.69 -23.69
N ASP A 80 -9.11 13.82 -23.71
CA ASP A 80 -8.14 12.76 -23.42
C ASP A 80 -7.31 13.04 -22.17
N PHE A 81 -6.33 12.18 -21.87
CA PHE A 81 -5.47 12.32 -20.70
C PHE A 81 -4.66 13.62 -20.66
N SER A 82 -4.45 14.31 -21.77
CA SER A 82 -3.74 15.61 -21.73
C SER A 82 -4.61 16.75 -21.20
N ASN A 83 -5.93 16.54 -21.09
CA ASN A 83 -6.86 17.58 -20.66
C ASN A 83 -6.73 17.87 -19.16
N SER A 84 -6.59 19.15 -18.79
CA SER A 84 -6.40 19.57 -17.40
C SER A 84 -7.53 19.17 -16.46
N LYS A 85 -8.79 19.12 -16.94
CA LYS A 85 -9.92 18.64 -16.13
C LYS A 85 -9.85 17.13 -15.90
N VAL A 86 -9.42 16.37 -16.92
CA VAL A 86 -9.23 14.92 -16.81
C VAL A 86 -8.12 14.61 -15.82
N GLN A 87 -7.00 15.33 -15.89
CA GLN A 87 -5.94 15.24 -14.87
C GLN A 87 -6.43 15.64 -13.48
N GLY A 88 -7.28 16.67 -13.38
CA GLY A 88 -7.94 17.05 -12.13
C GLY A 88 -8.82 15.93 -11.57
N PHE A 89 -9.56 15.20 -12.42
CA PHE A 89 -10.38 14.07 -11.99
C PHE A 89 -9.56 12.84 -11.60
N ILE A 90 -8.47 12.56 -12.31
CA ILE A 90 -7.57 11.44 -12.00
C ILE A 90 -6.91 11.63 -10.63
N ASN A 91 -6.57 12.88 -10.31
CA ASN A 91 -5.95 13.26 -9.04
C ASN A 91 -6.99 13.78 -8.02
N PHE A 92 -8.28 13.49 -8.23
CA PHE A 92 -9.34 14.02 -7.38
C PHE A 92 -9.32 13.36 -6.00
N ASP A 93 -9.20 14.20 -4.97
CA ASP A 93 -9.25 13.81 -3.57
C ASP A 93 -10.57 14.27 -2.94
N HIS A 94 -11.41 13.30 -2.60
CA HIS A 94 -12.75 13.50 -2.07
C HIS A 94 -12.78 13.89 -0.59
N GLU A 95 -11.64 13.83 0.11
CA GLU A 95 -11.53 14.35 1.48
C GLU A 95 -11.25 15.85 1.49
N LYS A 96 -10.71 16.39 0.38
CA LYS A 96 -10.36 17.80 0.23
C LYS A 96 -11.38 18.61 -0.57
N ASN A 97 -11.97 18.01 -1.60
CA ASN A 97 -12.92 18.66 -2.49
C ASN A 97 -14.14 17.75 -2.72
N ASN A 98 -15.22 18.30 -3.25
CA ASN A 98 -16.46 17.59 -3.49
C ASN A 98 -16.83 17.56 -4.98
N ILE A 99 -17.25 16.39 -5.47
CA ILE A 99 -18.03 16.30 -6.71
C ILE A 99 -19.47 15.94 -6.34
N TYR A 100 -20.39 16.89 -6.49
CA TYR A 100 -21.81 16.72 -6.20
C TYR A 100 -22.53 16.07 -7.40
N LEU A 101 -23.06 14.86 -7.23
CA LEU A 101 -23.75 14.14 -8.30
C LEU A 101 -25.24 14.45 -8.35
N PHE A 102 -25.68 15.03 -9.46
CA PHE A 102 -27.08 15.24 -9.82
C PHE A 102 -27.42 14.40 -11.05
N LEU A 103 -28.36 13.46 -10.91
CA LEU A 103 -28.64 12.46 -11.93
C LEU A 103 -30.12 12.38 -12.30
N ARG A 104 -30.43 12.14 -13.58
CA ARG A 104 -31.78 11.84 -14.08
C ARG A 104 -31.77 10.74 -15.14
N LYS A 105 -32.90 10.10 -15.38
CA LYS A 105 -33.07 9.05 -16.40
C LYS A 105 -33.59 9.57 -17.74
N GLU A 106 -34.33 10.67 -17.74
CA GLU A 106 -35.01 11.19 -18.91
C GLU A 106 -34.61 12.65 -19.16
N LYS A 107 -34.49 13.03 -20.43
CA LYS A 107 -34.30 14.44 -20.79
C LYS A 107 -35.53 15.23 -20.31
N ASN A 108 -35.31 16.48 -19.90
CA ASN A 108 -36.34 17.41 -19.43
C ASN A 108 -37.01 17.08 -18.07
N THR A 109 -36.50 16.12 -17.29
CA THR A 109 -36.90 15.96 -15.88
C THR A 109 -35.93 16.70 -14.94
N LEU A 110 -36.38 16.94 -13.71
CA LEU A 110 -35.50 17.37 -12.61
C LEU A 110 -34.43 16.32 -12.32
N TYR A 111 -33.29 16.76 -11.79
CA TYR A 111 -32.19 15.90 -11.35
C TYR A 111 -32.35 15.50 -9.89
N THR A 112 -32.05 14.26 -9.57
CA THR A 112 -31.97 13.78 -8.18
C THR A 112 -30.55 13.94 -7.67
N TYR A 113 -30.37 14.58 -6.51
CA TYR A 113 -29.08 14.64 -5.85
C TYR A 113 -28.76 13.32 -5.15
N LEU A 114 -27.69 12.64 -5.55
CA LEU A 114 -27.34 11.30 -5.06
C LEU A 114 -26.25 11.28 -4.00
N GLY A 115 -25.54 12.40 -3.79
CA GLY A 115 -24.42 12.51 -2.86
C GLY A 115 -23.12 12.90 -3.56
N ASN A 116 -22.03 12.87 -2.79
CA ASN A 116 -20.68 13.19 -3.28
C ASN A 116 -20.02 11.97 -3.89
N LEU A 117 -19.07 12.21 -4.80
CA LEU A 117 -18.31 11.16 -5.46
C LEU A 117 -16.88 11.04 -4.90
N ALA A 118 -16.46 9.80 -4.71
CA ALA A 118 -15.07 9.42 -4.51
C ALA A 118 -14.51 8.75 -5.76
N TYR A 119 -13.30 9.12 -6.13
CA TYR A 119 -12.60 8.51 -7.26
C TYR A 119 -12.33 7.03 -6.98
N VAL A 120 -12.55 6.15 -7.98
CA VAL A 120 -12.26 4.70 -7.85
C VAL A 120 -11.18 4.28 -8.84
N GLU A 121 -11.45 4.40 -10.13
CA GLU A 121 -10.49 4.09 -11.20
C GLU A 121 -10.92 4.79 -12.49
N HIS A 122 -10.01 4.89 -13.44
CA HIS A 122 -10.34 5.21 -14.83
C HIS A 122 -9.77 4.13 -15.76
N ASP A 123 -10.35 4.01 -16.95
CA ASP A 123 -9.86 3.10 -17.99
C ASP A 123 -8.65 3.72 -18.69
N ALA A 124 -7.45 3.32 -18.26
CA ALA A 124 -6.17 3.77 -18.82
C ALA A 124 -5.98 3.40 -20.30
N THR A 125 -6.81 2.50 -20.86
CA THR A 125 -6.71 2.07 -22.27
C THR A 125 -7.63 2.85 -23.20
N ARG A 126 -8.73 3.43 -22.67
CA ARG A 126 -9.66 4.26 -23.42
C ARG A 126 -9.27 5.72 -23.28
N ILE A 127 -8.41 6.16 -24.19
CA ILE A 127 -7.78 7.48 -24.13
C ILE A 127 -8.76 8.61 -24.48
N LYS A 128 -9.79 8.36 -25.30
CA LYS A 128 -10.68 9.41 -25.83
C LYS A 128 -12.06 8.87 -26.26
N PRO A 129 -13.14 9.03 -25.47
CA PRO A 129 -13.16 9.64 -24.13
C PRO A 129 -12.61 8.72 -23.04
N VAL A 130 -12.10 9.32 -21.97
CA VAL A 130 -11.66 8.62 -20.77
C VAL A 130 -12.89 8.19 -19.96
N HIS A 131 -12.92 6.93 -19.57
CA HIS A 131 -14.02 6.36 -18.78
C HIS A 131 -13.59 6.27 -17.32
N PHE A 132 -14.39 6.83 -16.43
CA PHE A 132 -14.18 6.85 -14.99
C PHE A 132 -15.20 5.96 -14.27
N LYS A 133 -14.77 5.45 -13.12
CA LYS A 133 -15.64 4.90 -12.09
C LYS A 133 -15.55 5.75 -10.85
N TRP A 134 -16.71 6.09 -10.32
CA TRP A 134 -16.88 6.88 -9.11
C TRP A 134 -17.71 6.10 -8.10
N ARG A 135 -17.35 6.17 -6.82
CA ARG A 135 -18.17 5.66 -5.73
C ARG A 135 -19.04 6.80 -5.22
N ILE A 136 -20.34 6.58 -5.14
CA ILE A 136 -21.27 7.51 -4.48
C ILE A 136 -21.15 7.27 -2.97
N LEU A 137 -20.65 8.25 -2.23
CA LEU A 137 -20.46 8.17 -0.77
C LEU A 137 -21.80 8.07 -0.04
N ASP A 138 -21.91 7.24 1.01
CA ASP A 138 -23.15 6.87 1.75
C ASP A 138 -24.33 6.43 0.85
N TRP A 139 -24.01 5.67 -0.20
CA TRP A 139 -25.00 5.12 -1.11
C TRP A 139 -26.04 4.25 -0.39
N ASN A 140 -27.33 4.52 -0.66
CA ASN A 140 -28.44 3.70 -0.22
C ASN A 140 -29.32 3.34 -1.42
N VAL A 141 -29.27 2.08 -1.83
CA VAL A 141 -29.93 1.58 -3.04
C VAL A 141 -31.45 1.71 -2.98
N GLU A 142 -32.06 1.51 -1.81
CA GLU A 142 -33.52 1.60 -1.63
C GLU A 142 -34.01 3.04 -1.81
N SER A 143 -33.33 4.00 -1.18
CA SER A 143 -33.64 5.42 -1.28
C SER A 143 -33.40 5.98 -2.68
N ALA A 144 -32.33 5.52 -3.34
CA ALA A 144 -32.05 5.86 -4.73
C ALA A 144 -33.11 5.27 -5.67
N THR A 145 -33.50 4.01 -5.48
CA THR A 145 -34.54 3.35 -6.27
C THR A 145 -35.90 4.01 -6.08
N LYS A 146 -36.23 4.42 -4.84
CA LYS A 146 -37.46 5.17 -4.55
C LYS A 146 -37.50 6.54 -5.22
N SER A 147 -36.35 7.22 -5.35
CA SER A 147 -36.27 8.58 -5.91
C SER A 147 -36.08 8.63 -7.43
N LEU A 148 -35.37 7.65 -8.03
CA LEU A 148 -35.08 7.54 -9.46
C LEU A 148 -35.94 6.50 -10.21
N GLY A 149 -36.71 5.68 -9.50
CA GLY A 149 -37.33 4.46 -10.03
C GLY A 149 -36.34 3.30 -10.13
N GLU A 150 -36.77 2.14 -10.61
CA GLU A 150 -35.89 0.97 -10.81
C GLU A 150 -34.62 1.37 -11.59
N ILE A 151 -33.47 1.21 -10.94
CA ILE A 151 -32.15 1.40 -11.54
C ILE A 151 -31.87 0.11 -12.31
N ALA A 152 -31.78 0.18 -13.63
CA ALA A 152 -31.56 -0.99 -14.47
C ALA A 152 -30.25 -1.68 -14.07
N VAL A 153 -30.38 -2.80 -13.37
CA VAL A 153 -29.27 -3.66 -12.96
C VAL A 153 -28.85 -4.45 -14.18
N VAL A 154 -27.68 -4.15 -14.74
CA VAL A 154 -27.07 -5.01 -15.74
C VAL A 154 -26.39 -6.16 -14.98
N PRO A 155 -26.81 -7.43 -15.14
CA PRO A 155 -26.00 -8.56 -14.68
C PRO A 155 -24.68 -8.55 -15.45
N ARG A 156 -23.57 -8.87 -14.79
CA ARG A 156 -22.26 -8.95 -15.44
C ARG A 156 -22.24 -10.14 -16.42
N ALA A 157 -22.68 -9.94 -17.64
CA ALA A 157 -22.60 -10.91 -18.72
C ALA A 157 -21.60 -10.46 -19.79
N ALA A 158 -20.86 -11.45 -20.30
CA ALA A 158 -19.79 -11.34 -21.27
C ALA A 158 -20.25 -10.70 -22.61
N ILE A 159 -19.36 -9.93 -23.23
CA ILE A 159 -19.50 -9.49 -24.62
C ILE A 159 -18.71 -10.45 -25.50
N SER A 160 -19.40 -11.19 -26.37
CA SER A 160 -18.96 -11.63 -27.72
C SER A 160 -20.16 -12.26 -28.48
N PRO A 161 -20.16 -12.44 -29.82
CA PRO A 161 -20.71 -11.47 -30.78
C PRO A 161 -21.85 -12.01 -31.68
N LYS A 162 -22.72 -11.07 -32.11
CA LYS A 162 -23.56 -10.96 -33.33
C LYS A 162 -24.68 -11.99 -33.68
N ASN A 163 -25.89 -11.38 -33.78
CA ASN A 163 -26.93 -11.43 -34.83
C ASN A 163 -28.18 -12.33 -34.72
N ILE A 164 -29.35 -11.63 -34.63
CA ILE A 164 -30.66 -11.80 -35.34
C ILE A 164 -31.41 -13.14 -35.06
N GLU A 165 -32.66 -13.25 -34.57
CA GLU A 165 -33.92 -12.58 -34.96
C GLU A 165 -35.09 -12.76 -33.94
N LYS A 166 -36.07 -11.84 -34.02
CA LYS A 166 -37.48 -11.77 -33.52
C LYS A 166 -38.14 -13.00 -32.83
N ARG A 167 -38.86 -12.76 -31.71
CA ARG A 167 -40.34 -12.53 -31.62
C ARG A 167 -40.87 -12.44 -30.17
N LYS A 168 -41.62 -11.35 -29.92
CA LYS A 168 -42.89 -11.16 -29.15
C LYS A 168 -43.21 -12.00 -27.89
N GLY A 169 -43.44 -11.27 -26.79
CA GLY A 169 -44.75 -11.28 -26.10
C GLY A 169 -44.79 -11.73 -24.63
N VAL A 170 -45.55 -10.94 -23.84
CA VAL A 170 -46.20 -11.24 -22.55
C VAL A 170 -45.52 -10.71 -21.28
N THR A 171 -46.39 -10.18 -20.43
CA THR A 171 -46.27 -9.05 -19.50
C THR A 171 -46.13 -9.47 -18.04
N THR A 172 -45.55 -8.56 -17.26
CA THR A 172 -45.49 -8.51 -15.79
C THR A 172 -46.87 -8.55 -15.13
N LYS A 173 -47.29 -9.72 -14.64
CA LYS A 173 -48.29 -9.90 -13.59
C LYS A 173 -48.39 -11.40 -13.31
N ASP A 174 -47.56 -11.87 -12.39
CA ASP A 174 -47.82 -12.98 -11.47
C ASP A 174 -46.60 -13.09 -10.54
N PHE A 175 -46.85 -13.46 -9.29
CA PHE A 175 -45.87 -13.65 -8.20
C PHE A 175 -45.56 -12.45 -7.28
N TYR A 176 -46.61 -11.78 -6.81
CA TYR A 176 -46.67 -11.40 -5.39
C TYR A 176 -47.71 -12.27 -4.69
N ALA A 177 -47.27 -13.35 -4.04
CA ALA A 177 -47.90 -13.95 -2.87
C ALA A 177 -47.14 -15.21 -2.43
N LYS A 178 -46.36 -15.11 -1.35
CA LYS A 178 -46.49 -15.93 -0.13
C LYS A 178 -45.28 -15.72 0.79
N SER A 179 -45.60 -15.31 2.01
CA SER A 179 -44.77 -15.34 3.21
C SER A 179 -44.42 -16.78 3.63
N GLY A 180 -43.25 -16.98 4.22
CA GLY A 180 -42.99 -18.09 5.15
C GLY A 180 -41.59 -18.71 5.05
N ASN A 181 -40.78 -18.43 6.08
CA ASN A 181 -39.66 -19.19 6.66
C ASN A 181 -38.49 -19.74 5.81
N ASP A 182 -37.30 -19.45 6.34
CA ASP A 182 -36.13 -20.31 6.44
C ASP A 182 -35.64 -21.00 5.17
N VAL A 183 -34.83 -20.26 4.41
CA VAL A 183 -33.58 -20.82 3.89
C VAL A 183 -32.50 -19.82 4.24
N ILE A 184 -31.71 -20.16 5.25
CA ILE A 184 -30.43 -19.52 5.53
C ILE A 184 -29.62 -19.70 4.25
N ASP A 185 -29.39 -18.59 3.56
CA ASP A 185 -28.64 -18.55 2.32
C ASP A 185 -27.17 -18.87 2.64
N GLU A 186 -26.77 -20.13 2.47
CA GLU A 186 -25.40 -20.64 2.63
C GLU A 186 -24.37 -19.90 1.74
N GLU A 187 -24.80 -18.99 0.86
CA GLU A 187 -23.91 -18.07 0.12
C GLU A 187 -23.61 -16.75 0.85
N ALA A 188 -24.38 -16.35 1.86
CA ALA A 188 -24.14 -15.11 2.61
C ALA A 188 -22.98 -15.22 3.62
N GLU A 189 -22.62 -16.43 4.05
CA GLU A 189 -21.44 -16.68 4.89
C GLU A 189 -20.12 -16.71 4.11
N LYS A 190 -20.14 -16.72 2.77
CA LYS A 190 -18.91 -16.69 1.95
C LYS A 190 -18.34 -15.30 1.70
N LEU A 191 -18.93 -14.25 2.25
CA LEU A 191 -18.58 -12.85 1.91
C LEU A 191 -17.73 -12.10 2.97
N ILE A 192 -17.15 -12.79 3.96
CA ILE A 192 -16.25 -12.16 4.97
C ILE A 192 -14.97 -12.97 5.20
N THR A 193 -14.33 -13.46 4.13
CA THR A 193 -12.88 -13.73 4.16
C THR A 193 -12.26 -13.24 2.85
N TYR A 194 -11.37 -12.25 2.91
CA TYR A 194 -10.57 -11.86 1.76
C TYR A 194 -9.52 -12.94 1.56
N ASP A 195 -9.81 -13.95 0.74
CA ASP A 195 -8.81 -14.94 0.34
C ASP A 195 -7.82 -14.28 -0.65
N PRO A 196 -6.55 -14.08 -0.27
CA PRO A 196 -5.55 -13.48 -1.16
C PRO A 196 -5.35 -14.31 -2.44
N ILE A 197 -5.58 -15.63 -2.38
CA ILE A 197 -5.47 -16.52 -3.54
C ILE A 197 -6.60 -16.25 -4.51
N GLU A 198 -7.83 -16.08 -4.02
CA GLU A 198 -8.98 -15.70 -4.85
C GLU A 198 -8.78 -14.32 -5.50
N PHE A 199 -8.22 -13.36 -4.75
CA PHE A 199 -7.85 -12.05 -5.28
C PHE A 199 -6.83 -12.17 -6.43
N ILE A 200 -5.73 -12.90 -6.23
CA ILE A 200 -4.71 -13.10 -7.26
C ILE A 200 -5.33 -13.77 -8.50
N ASN A 201 -6.12 -14.83 -8.30
CA ASN A 201 -6.81 -15.52 -9.39
C ASN A 201 -7.77 -14.60 -10.17
N SER A 202 -8.45 -13.67 -9.47
CA SER A 202 -9.30 -12.67 -10.12
C SER A 202 -8.50 -11.71 -11.00
N LYS A 203 -7.30 -11.30 -10.54
CA LYS A 203 -6.39 -10.42 -11.28
C LYS A 203 -5.79 -11.13 -12.48
N ILE A 204 -5.40 -12.40 -12.34
CA ILE A 204 -4.93 -13.25 -13.43
C ILE A 204 -5.99 -13.32 -14.54
N LYS A 205 -7.23 -13.67 -14.20
CA LYS A 205 -8.35 -13.75 -15.16
C LYS A 205 -8.64 -12.42 -15.85
N ARG A 206 -8.44 -11.28 -15.17
CA ARG A 206 -8.56 -9.95 -15.77
C ARG A 206 -7.41 -9.67 -16.74
N PHE A 207 -6.18 -10.01 -16.36
CA PHE A 207 -4.99 -9.74 -17.15
C PHE A 207 -4.88 -10.65 -18.39
N GLU A 208 -5.34 -11.90 -18.33
CA GLU A 208 -5.49 -12.79 -19.49
C GLU A 208 -6.22 -12.09 -20.65
N LYS A 209 -7.33 -11.39 -20.33
CA LYS A 209 -8.10 -10.66 -21.34
C LYS A 209 -7.28 -9.54 -21.99
N ILE A 210 -6.40 -8.90 -21.23
CA ILE A 210 -5.50 -7.84 -21.74
C ILE A 210 -4.46 -8.44 -22.68
N ILE A 211 -3.92 -9.62 -22.37
CA ILE A 211 -2.98 -10.34 -23.26
C ILE A 211 -3.68 -10.69 -24.58
N ILE A 212 -4.88 -11.28 -24.51
CA ILE A 212 -5.66 -11.65 -25.69
C ILE A 212 -5.98 -10.42 -26.55
N GLN A 213 -6.38 -9.30 -25.93
CA GLN A 213 -6.69 -8.06 -26.64
C GLN A 213 -5.47 -7.41 -27.30
N ASN A 214 -4.28 -7.57 -26.72
CA ASN A 214 -3.03 -6.99 -27.22
C ASN A 214 -2.14 -8.00 -27.96
N LYS A 215 -2.74 -9.08 -28.48
CA LYS A 215 -2.00 -10.16 -29.16
C LYS A 215 -1.10 -9.66 -30.29
N ASP A 216 -1.57 -8.68 -31.07
CA ASP A 216 -0.80 -8.12 -32.18
C ASP A 216 0.47 -7.39 -31.70
N ASN A 217 0.40 -6.66 -30.58
CA ASN A 217 1.59 -6.07 -29.97
C ASN A 217 2.55 -7.14 -29.47
N GLY A 218 2.05 -8.21 -28.86
CA GLY A 218 2.89 -9.34 -28.45
C GLY A 218 3.63 -10.00 -29.62
N ILE A 219 2.96 -10.16 -30.76
CA ILE A 219 3.59 -10.64 -32.00
C ILE A 219 4.67 -9.67 -32.49
N HIS A 220 4.42 -8.36 -32.41
CA HIS A 220 5.40 -7.35 -32.80
C HIS A 220 6.64 -7.38 -31.91
N LEU A 221 6.46 -7.42 -30.58
CA LEU A 221 7.56 -7.49 -29.62
C LEU A 221 8.40 -8.75 -29.82
N GLU A 222 7.77 -9.91 -30.05
CA GLU A 222 8.49 -11.15 -30.33
C GLU A 222 9.28 -11.08 -31.64
N LYS A 223 8.76 -10.40 -32.68
CA LYS A 223 9.53 -10.13 -33.91
C LYS A 223 10.75 -9.27 -33.65
N LEU A 224 10.66 -8.23 -32.81
CA LEU A 224 11.80 -7.40 -32.44
C LEU A 224 12.86 -8.21 -31.69
N ARG A 225 12.44 -9.03 -30.72
CA ARG A 225 13.34 -9.93 -29.97
C ARG A 225 14.06 -10.90 -30.89
N LEU A 226 13.33 -11.59 -31.78
CA LEU A 226 13.90 -12.54 -32.73
C LEU A 226 14.85 -11.85 -33.71
N LYS A 227 14.54 -10.64 -34.16
CA LYS A 227 15.45 -9.83 -34.99
C LYS A 227 16.74 -9.54 -34.22
N PHE A 228 16.66 -9.06 -32.99
CA PHE A 228 17.85 -8.81 -32.15
C PHE A 228 18.73 -10.05 -31.96
N VAL A 229 18.13 -11.18 -31.56
CA VAL A 229 18.87 -12.44 -31.34
C VAL A 229 19.51 -12.96 -32.64
N ASN A 230 18.86 -12.73 -33.79
CA ASN A 230 19.42 -13.11 -35.09
C ASN A 230 20.58 -12.21 -35.54
N ASP A 231 20.46 -10.91 -35.30
CA ASP A 231 21.49 -9.93 -35.63
C ASP A 231 22.73 -10.13 -34.74
N PHE A 232 22.53 -10.47 -33.47
CA PHE A 232 23.60 -10.65 -32.48
C PHE A 232 23.82 -12.11 -32.08
N LYS A 233 23.92 -13.02 -33.05
CA LYS A 233 24.40 -14.39 -32.77
C LYS A 233 25.80 -14.36 -32.16
N ILE A 234 26.19 -15.42 -31.45
CA ILE A 234 27.51 -15.56 -30.79
C ILE A 234 28.66 -15.09 -31.70
N LYS A 235 28.66 -15.50 -32.97
CA LYS A 235 29.65 -15.06 -33.95
C LYS A 235 29.73 -13.53 -34.10
N LYS A 236 28.58 -12.86 -34.29
CA LYS A 236 28.54 -11.39 -34.39
C LYS A 236 28.93 -10.73 -33.07
N ILE A 237 28.55 -11.29 -31.93
CA ILE A 237 28.97 -10.78 -30.62
C ILE A 237 30.50 -10.83 -30.50
N ILE A 238 31.16 -11.90 -30.94
CA ILE A 238 32.64 -12.01 -30.90
C ILE A 238 33.29 -10.97 -31.83
N GLU A 239 32.73 -10.81 -33.03
CA GLU A 239 33.29 -9.97 -34.11
C GLU A 239 32.98 -8.48 -33.96
N MET A 240 32.02 -8.07 -33.12
CA MET A 240 31.61 -6.66 -33.05
C MET A 240 32.69 -5.75 -32.44
N GLU A 241 32.82 -4.56 -33.01
CA GLU A 241 33.69 -3.47 -32.56
C GLU A 241 32.98 -2.58 -31.51
N LYS A 242 33.74 -1.73 -30.80
CA LYS A 242 33.19 -0.90 -29.72
C LYS A 242 32.11 0.06 -30.20
N GLU A 243 32.23 0.57 -31.43
CA GLU A 243 31.24 1.43 -32.09
C GLU A 243 29.91 0.72 -32.36
N GLU A 244 29.93 -0.61 -32.52
CA GLU A 244 28.75 -1.46 -32.73
C GLU A 244 28.15 -1.96 -31.39
N TYR A 245 28.88 -1.79 -30.28
CA TYR A 245 28.48 -2.24 -28.96
C TYR A 245 27.78 -1.14 -28.14
N VAL A 246 28.42 0.03 -28.02
CA VAL A 246 28.09 1.03 -26.99
C VAL A 246 26.80 1.82 -27.24
N VAL A 247 26.25 2.39 -26.17
CA VAL A 247 25.34 3.55 -26.24
C VAL A 247 26.12 4.87 -26.30
N GLY A 248 25.46 5.95 -26.73
CA GLY A 248 25.98 7.33 -26.66
C GLY A 248 26.61 7.88 -27.95
N LEU A 249 26.81 7.06 -28.97
CA LEU A 249 27.32 7.50 -30.29
C LEU A 249 26.25 8.12 -31.21
N GLY A 250 25.00 8.28 -30.73
CA GLY A 250 23.86 8.68 -31.56
C GLY A 250 23.37 7.60 -32.53
N ARG A 251 23.99 6.41 -32.50
CA ARG A 251 23.60 5.23 -33.28
C ARG A 251 22.45 4.48 -32.61
N GLN A 252 21.52 3.99 -33.43
CA GLN A 252 20.34 3.24 -32.98
C GLN A 252 20.43 1.73 -33.28
N ASP A 253 21.52 1.29 -33.88
CA ASP A 253 21.71 -0.08 -34.35
C ASP A 253 22.71 -0.88 -33.50
N THR A 254 23.29 -0.26 -32.47
CA THR A 254 24.29 -0.90 -31.59
C THR A 254 23.68 -1.91 -30.63
N PHE A 255 24.48 -2.85 -30.13
CA PHE A 255 24.04 -3.90 -29.22
C PHE A 255 23.35 -3.34 -27.97
N CYS A 256 24.01 -2.44 -27.23
CA CYS A 256 23.47 -1.89 -26.00
C CYS A 256 22.26 -0.98 -26.25
N TYR A 257 22.27 -0.17 -27.32
CA TYR A 257 21.12 0.68 -27.65
C TYR A 257 19.88 -0.16 -27.97
N ARG A 258 20.02 -1.17 -28.83
CA ARG A 258 18.88 -2.01 -29.20
C ARG A 258 18.37 -2.82 -28.01
N LEU A 259 19.27 -3.33 -27.18
CA LEU A 259 18.88 -4.06 -25.97
C LEU A 259 18.12 -3.16 -24.97
N GLU A 260 18.54 -1.90 -24.79
CA GLU A 260 17.92 -0.93 -23.88
C GLU A 260 16.64 -0.30 -24.44
N THR A 261 16.69 0.21 -25.67
CA THR A 261 15.65 1.04 -26.27
C THR A 261 14.75 0.28 -27.25
N GLU A 262 15.31 -0.48 -28.22
CA GLU A 262 14.49 -1.26 -29.18
C GLU A 262 13.67 -2.34 -28.45
N LEU A 263 14.24 -2.96 -27.40
CA LEU A 263 13.61 -4.01 -26.61
C LEU A 263 13.07 -3.54 -25.26
N MET A 264 12.83 -2.24 -25.07
CA MET A 264 12.38 -1.65 -23.81
C MET A 264 11.09 -2.31 -23.26
N GLU A 265 10.10 -2.54 -24.12
CA GLU A 265 8.82 -3.19 -23.73
C GLU A 265 8.98 -4.67 -23.30
N LEU A 266 10.13 -5.29 -23.59
CA LEU A 266 10.49 -6.65 -23.17
C LEU A 266 11.37 -6.65 -21.91
N GLY A 267 11.27 -5.62 -21.08
CA GLY A 267 12.00 -5.45 -19.82
C GLY A 267 12.82 -4.17 -19.84
N ASP A 268 12.30 -3.12 -19.23
CA ASP A 268 12.95 -1.83 -19.23
C ASP A 268 14.20 -1.84 -18.33
N ILE A 269 15.30 -1.29 -18.85
CA ILE A 269 16.55 -1.09 -18.11
C ILE A 269 16.99 0.38 -18.08
N HIS A 270 16.13 1.30 -18.53
CA HIS A 270 16.32 2.74 -18.35
C HIS A 270 16.26 3.13 -16.86
N GLY A 271 16.66 4.35 -16.54
CA GLY A 271 16.70 4.86 -15.17
C GLY A 271 17.93 4.43 -14.37
N SER A 272 18.75 3.52 -14.90
CA SER A 272 20.07 3.16 -14.37
C SER A 272 21.19 3.71 -15.26
N THR A 273 22.34 3.99 -14.67
CA THR A 273 23.47 4.61 -15.39
C THR A 273 24.02 3.68 -16.48
N ALA A 274 24.59 4.28 -17.55
CA ALA A 274 25.21 3.52 -18.64
C ALA A 274 26.39 2.64 -18.20
N VAL A 275 26.91 2.86 -16.97
CA VAL A 275 27.91 2.01 -16.31
C VAL A 275 27.49 0.54 -16.26
N LYS A 276 26.19 0.23 -16.23
CA LYS A 276 25.68 -1.15 -16.24
C LYS A 276 26.17 -2.00 -17.43
N PHE A 277 26.49 -1.37 -18.55
CA PHE A 277 26.97 -2.02 -19.77
C PHE A 277 28.49 -2.33 -19.75
N GLY A 278 29.22 -1.93 -18.72
CA GLY A 278 30.67 -2.12 -18.65
C GLY A 278 31.46 -1.09 -19.46
N LEU A 279 31.08 -0.87 -20.72
CA LEU A 279 31.67 0.10 -21.66
C LEU A 279 30.56 0.92 -22.33
N TYR A 280 30.71 2.25 -22.35
CA TYR A 280 29.77 3.17 -23.01
C TYR A 280 30.50 4.41 -23.55
N TYR A 281 29.86 5.21 -24.42
CA TYR A 281 30.41 6.48 -24.89
C TYR A 281 29.67 7.65 -24.25
N GLY A 282 30.39 8.55 -23.58
CA GLY A 282 29.78 9.70 -22.91
C GLY A 282 30.70 10.45 -21.96
N ILE A 283 30.11 11.36 -21.18
CA ILE A 283 30.79 12.15 -20.15
C ILE A 283 30.67 11.44 -18.78
N ARG A 284 31.73 11.50 -17.97
CA ARG A 284 31.76 11.00 -16.59
C ARG A 284 32.59 11.94 -15.71
N GLY A 285 32.09 12.29 -14.52
CA GLY A 285 32.81 13.15 -13.59
C GLY A 285 33.08 14.54 -14.17
N ASP A 286 34.33 15.00 -14.06
CA ASP A 286 34.78 16.34 -14.53
C ASP A 286 35.13 16.38 -16.04
N ASP A 287 34.92 15.29 -16.77
CA ASP A 287 35.15 15.24 -18.21
C ASP A 287 34.26 16.27 -18.94
N LYS A 288 34.84 17.02 -19.89
CA LYS A 288 34.10 18.01 -20.69
C LYS A 288 33.69 17.50 -22.08
N ASP A 289 34.30 16.41 -22.52
CA ASP A 289 34.11 15.83 -23.86
C ASP A 289 33.63 14.38 -23.76
N ASN A 290 32.82 13.97 -24.73
CA ASN A 290 32.39 12.58 -24.84
C ASN A 290 33.57 11.68 -25.22
N LYS A 291 33.78 10.63 -24.44
CA LYS A 291 34.79 9.60 -24.72
C LYS A 291 34.29 8.22 -24.31
N TYR A 292 35.04 7.19 -24.66
CA TYR A 292 34.77 5.84 -24.17
C TYR A 292 35.04 5.77 -22.67
N GLN A 293 34.02 5.34 -21.92
CA GLN A 293 34.03 5.22 -20.47
C GLN A 293 33.94 3.75 -20.09
N ILE A 294 34.83 3.32 -19.20
CA ILE A 294 34.90 1.94 -18.70
C ILE A 294 34.47 1.95 -17.24
N SER A 295 33.70 0.95 -16.85
CA SER A 295 33.32 0.73 -15.45
C SER A 295 34.55 0.41 -14.63
N GLU A 296 34.86 1.27 -13.65
CA GLU A 296 36.08 1.22 -12.84
C GLU A 296 36.32 -0.17 -12.23
N GLY A 297 37.57 -0.62 -12.31
CA GLY A 297 38.06 -1.81 -11.61
C GLY A 297 37.69 -3.18 -12.21
N LYS A 298 36.80 -3.25 -13.22
CA LYS A 298 36.33 -4.55 -13.76
C LYS A 298 36.98 -5.00 -15.07
N TYR A 299 37.11 -4.09 -16.04
CA TYR A 299 37.44 -4.47 -17.43
C TYR A 299 38.78 -3.92 -17.93
N GLY A 300 39.51 -3.18 -17.10
CA GLY A 300 40.80 -2.55 -17.46
C GLY A 300 40.64 -1.07 -17.77
N THR A 301 41.66 -0.47 -18.39
CA THR A 301 41.74 0.97 -18.70
C THR A 301 41.64 1.30 -20.19
N ASP A 302 41.66 0.29 -21.06
CA ASP A 302 41.58 0.44 -22.50
C ASP A 302 40.23 -0.06 -23.04
N ALA A 303 39.60 0.69 -23.95
CA ALA A 303 38.25 0.44 -24.41
C ALA A 303 38.14 -0.85 -25.24
N ASP A 304 39.14 -1.15 -26.06
CA ASP A 304 39.16 -2.35 -26.90
C ASP A 304 39.40 -3.60 -26.05
N GLN A 305 40.34 -3.54 -25.11
CA GLN A 305 40.56 -4.61 -24.14
C GLN A 305 39.34 -4.86 -23.24
N ALA A 306 38.66 -3.79 -22.81
CA ALA A 306 37.45 -3.89 -22.02
C ALA A 306 36.33 -4.58 -22.83
N LEU A 307 36.16 -4.20 -24.10
CA LEU A 307 35.17 -4.83 -24.97
C LEU A 307 35.45 -6.34 -25.14
N VAL A 308 36.70 -6.75 -25.35
CA VAL A 308 37.05 -8.18 -25.47
C VAL A 308 36.55 -8.97 -24.25
N LYS A 309 36.85 -8.50 -23.04
CA LYS A 309 36.39 -9.16 -21.79
C LYS A 309 34.87 -9.14 -21.65
N ILE A 310 34.22 -8.04 -22.01
CA ILE A 310 32.76 -7.92 -21.94
C ILE A 310 32.10 -8.90 -22.94
N LYS A 311 32.61 -8.99 -24.17
CA LYS A 311 32.14 -9.95 -25.19
C LYS A 311 32.25 -11.39 -24.69
N GLU A 312 33.38 -11.75 -24.07
CA GLU A 312 33.57 -13.06 -23.46
C GLU A 312 32.51 -13.36 -22.39
N GLN A 313 32.23 -12.39 -21.49
CA GLN A 313 31.20 -12.56 -20.47
C GLN A 313 29.79 -12.69 -21.07
N ILE A 314 29.46 -11.94 -22.12
CA ILE A 314 28.16 -12.04 -22.81
C ILE A 314 28.02 -13.42 -23.47
N VAL A 315 29.05 -13.89 -24.19
CA VAL A 315 29.03 -15.20 -24.85
C VAL A 315 28.89 -16.33 -23.83
N ASN A 316 29.70 -16.30 -22.77
CA ASN A 316 29.62 -17.29 -21.69
C ASN A 316 28.26 -17.28 -21.01
N LEU A 317 27.68 -16.10 -20.78
CA LEU A 317 26.34 -15.97 -20.20
C LEU A 317 25.26 -16.57 -21.11
N ILE A 318 25.31 -16.32 -22.41
CA ILE A 318 24.35 -16.90 -23.37
C ILE A 318 24.48 -18.43 -23.36
N ILE A 319 25.69 -18.97 -23.46
CA ILE A 319 25.91 -20.44 -23.43
C ILE A 319 25.44 -21.04 -22.11
N ALA A 320 25.81 -20.44 -20.98
CA ALA A 320 25.41 -20.90 -19.65
C ALA A 320 23.89 -20.86 -19.47
N GLY A 321 23.24 -19.80 -19.96
CA GLY A 321 21.78 -19.64 -19.98
C GLY A 321 21.09 -20.79 -20.70
N GLY A 322 21.47 -21.06 -21.96
CA GLY A 322 20.86 -22.13 -22.74
C GLY A 322 21.07 -23.53 -22.15
N ASN A 323 22.18 -23.74 -21.44
CA ASN A 323 22.53 -25.00 -20.80
C ASN A 323 22.01 -25.13 -19.36
N HIS A 324 21.32 -24.12 -18.82
CA HIS A 324 20.91 -24.05 -17.41
C HIS A 324 22.09 -24.22 -16.43
N ASN A 325 23.30 -23.76 -16.82
CA ASN A 325 24.46 -23.78 -15.95
C ASN A 325 24.42 -22.59 -14.98
N TYR A 326 23.67 -22.76 -13.89
CA TYR A 326 23.44 -21.71 -12.91
C TYR A 326 24.70 -21.23 -12.19
N ASN A 327 25.73 -22.08 -12.05
CA ASN A 327 26.99 -21.68 -11.45
C ASN A 327 27.75 -20.67 -12.32
N ASP A 328 27.80 -20.90 -13.63
CA ASP A 328 28.43 -19.97 -14.57
C ASP A 328 27.64 -18.66 -14.68
N ILE A 329 26.31 -18.72 -14.60
CA ILE A 329 25.46 -17.53 -14.54
C ILE A 329 25.75 -16.70 -13.28
N ARG A 330 25.93 -17.34 -12.12
CA ARG A 330 26.29 -16.68 -10.86
C ARG A 330 27.67 -16.03 -10.91
N ASN A 331 28.63 -16.69 -11.56
CA ASN A 331 30.02 -16.22 -11.68
C ASN A 331 30.22 -15.16 -12.78
N CYS A 332 29.18 -14.85 -13.57
CA CYS A 332 29.25 -13.83 -14.61
C CYS A 332 29.49 -12.43 -14.03
N SER A 333 30.51 -11.73 -14.55
CA SER A 333 30.96 -10.42 -14.04
C SER A 333 30.11 -9.23 -14.50
N LEU A 334 29.17 -9.44 -15.42
CA LEU A 334 28.24 -8.42 -15.90
C LEU A 334 27.34 -7.91 -14.76
N SER A 335 26.87 -6.67 -14.87
CA SER A 335 25.93 -6.13 -13.88
C SER A 335 24.65 -6.98 -13.81
N PRO A 336 24.01 -7.13 -12.64
CA PRO A 336 22.79 -7.95 -12.51
C PRO A 336 21.69 -7.56 -13.52
N MET A 337 21.52 -6.27 -13.76
CA MET A 337 20.54 -5.74 -14.72
C MET A 337 20.85 -6.14 -16.16
N PHE A 338 22.11 -6.01 -16.58
CA PHE A 338 22.52 -6.37 -17.93
C PHE A 338 22.49 -7.89 -18.13
N LYS A 339 22.96 -8.65 -17.12
CA LYS A 339 22.89 -10.11 -17.07
C LYS A 339 21.46 -10.61 -17.25
N GLY A 340 20.54 -10.13 -16.42
CA GLY A 340 19.13 -10.51 -16.47
C GLY A 340 18.49 -10.16 -17.82
N LYS A 341 18.75 -8.96 -18.36
CA LYS A 341 18.20 -8.51 -19.63
C LYS A 341 18.69 -9.36 -20.81
N ILE A 342 19.97 -9.75 -20.84
CA ILE A 342 20.50 -10.66 -21.86
C ILE A 342 19.81 -12.02 -21.75
N LEU A 343 19.77 -12.62 -20.55
CA LEU A 343 19.14 -13.92 -20.33
C LEU A 343 17.66 -13.94 -20.75
N SER A 344 16.86 -12.95 -20.31
CA SER A 344 15.44 -12.87 -20.67
C SER A 344 15.20 -12.57 -22.16
N THR A 345 16.19 -12.02 -22.86
CA THR A 345 16.11 -11.74 -24.31
C THR A 345 16.42 -12.98 -25.14
N TYR A 346 17.47 -13.74 -24.79
CA TYR A 346 17.87 -14.95 -25.51
C TYR A 346 17.00 -16.17 -25.15
N TYR A 347 16.57 -16.26 -23.89
CA TYR A 347 15.83 -17.40 -23.34
C TYR A 347 14.57 -16.92 -22.58
N PRO A 348 13.60 -16.29 -23.28
CA PRO A 348 12.42 -15.69 -22.64
C PRO A 348 11.54 -16.72 -21.91
N GLU A 349 11.60 -17.99 -22.28
CA GLU A 349 10.83 -19.05 -21.59
C GLU A 349 11.42 -19.46 -20.24
N GLN A 350 12.69 -19.11 -19.97
CA GLN A 350 13.43 -19.57 -18.80
C GLN A 350 13.69 -18.46 -17.77
N TYR A 351 13.85 -17.21 -18.21
CA TYR A 351 14.27 -16.11 -17.34
C TYR A 351 13.29 -14.94 -17.41
N VAL A 352 12.86 -14.46 -16.24
CA VAL A 352 11.90 -13.34 -16.12
C VAL A 352 12.59 -11.99 -16.33
N SER A 353 11.88 -11.05 -16.96
CA SER A 353 12.35 -9.68 -17.18
C SER A 353 12.19 -8.80 -15.93
N ILE A 354 12.68 -9.27 -14.78
CA ILE A 354 12.71 -8.56 -13.49
C ILE A 354 14.12 -8.71 -12.95
N PHE A 355 14.84 -7.58 -12.84
CA PHE A 355 16.29 -7.60 -12.64
C PHE A 355 16.76 -7.10 -11.27
N SER A 356 15.83 -6.73 -10.38
CA SER A 356 16.11 -6.29 -9.01
C SER A 356 15.78 -7.41 -8.03
N GLY A 357 16.75 -7.80 -7.20
CA GLY A 357 16.54 -8.76 -6.12
C GLY A 357 15.43 -8.37 -5.15
N GLU A 358 15.34 -7.08 -4.80
CA GLU A 358 14.28 -6.56 -3.93
C GLU A 358 12.89 -6.71 -4.57
N HIS A 359 12.78 -6.45 -5.87
CA HIS A 359 11.51 -6.62 -6.58
C HIS A 359 11.13 -8.09 -6.72
N LEU A 360 12.11 -8.98 -6.91
CA LEU A 360 11.86 -10.42 -6.91
C LEU A 360 11.30 -10.89 -5.56
N SER A 361 11.93 -10.51 -4.43
CA SER A 361 11.39 -10.78 -3.08
C SER A 361 10.00 -10.18 -2.91
N TYR A 362 9.81 -8.91 -3.30
CA TYR A 362 8.52 -8.22 -3.23
C TYR A 362 7.41 -8.99 -3.95
N PHE A 363 7.64 -9.42 -5.19
CA PHE A 363 6.63 -10.16 -5.96
C PHE A 363 6.42 -11.59 -5.47
N LEU A 364 7.47 -12.29 -5.02
CA LEU A 364 7.31 -13.60 -4.38
C LEU A 364 6.39 -13.52 -3.15
N ASN A 365 6.59 -12.49 -2.32
CA ASN A 365 5.73 -12.20 -1.16
C ASN A 365 4.29 -11.89 -1.58
N LYS A 366 4.09 -11.02 -2.59
CA LYS A 366 2.74 -10.70 -3.11
C LYS A 366 2.02 -11.90 -3.71
N LEU A 367 2.75 -12.83 -4.31
CA LEU A 367 2.23 -14.08 -4.85
C LEU A 367 2.11 -15.21 -3.81
N LYS A 368 2.51 -14.94 -2.56
CA LYS A 368 2.51 -15.92 -1.45
C LYS A 368 3.37 -17.15 -1.73
N VAL A 369 4.42 -17.01 -2.54
CA VAL A 369 5.39 -18.07 -2.82
C VAL A 369 6.33 -18.21 -1.62
N ASP A 370 6.52 -19.43 -1.12
CA ASP A 370 7.49 -19.68 -0.05
C ASP A 370 8.93 -19.61 -0.58
N PHE A 371 9.75 -18.78 0.05
CA PHE A 371 11.17 -18.68 -0.21
C PHE A 371 11.92 -18.21 1.04
N SER A 372 13.19 -18.58 1.16
CA SER A 372 14.09 -18.02 2.17
C SER A 372 14.68 -16.71 1.62
N GLU A 373 14.72 -15.66 2.43
CA GLU A 373 15.28 -14.37 2.00
C GLU A 373 16.77 -14.44 1.64
N ASN A 374 17.48 -15.45 2.16
CA ASN A 374 18.91 -15.68 1.96
C ASN A 374 19.27 -16.30 0.60
N ILE A 375 18.29 -16.70 -0.21
CA ILE A 375 18.57 -17.22 -1.55
C ILE A 375 18.91 -16.08 -2.51
N ASP A 376 19.71 -16.38 -3.53
CA ASP A 376 20.12 -15.38 -4.50
C ASP A 376 19.01 -14.99 -5.50
N GLU A 377 19.31 -13.97 -6.30
CA GLU A 377 18.39 -13.39 -7.28
C GLU A 377 17.97 -14.40 -8.36
N LEU A 378 18.85 -15.33 -8.73
CA LEU A 378 18.57 -16.34 -9.75
C LEU A 378 17.59 -17.38 -9.19
N ASP A 379 17.77 -17.82 -7.95
CA ASP A 379 16.85 -18.74 -7.29
C ASP A 379 15.48 -18.10 -7.06
N LYS A 380 15.43 -16.81 -6.67
CA LYS A 380 14.18 -16.04 -6.57
C LYS A 380 13.45 -15.98 -7.93
N GLN A 381 14.20 -15.74 -9.00
CA GLN A 381 13.67 -15.73 -10.36
C GLN A 381 13.12 -17.10 -10.79
N LEU A 382 13.85 -18.19 -10.53
CA LEU A 382 13.40 -19.55 -10.85
C LEU A 382 12.11 -19.92 -10.10
N LYS A 383 11.95 -19.46 -8.85
CA LYS A 383 10.70 -19.63 -8.08
C LYS A 383 9.51 -18.90 -8.72
N LEU A 384 9.68 -17.67 -9.20
CA LEU A 384 8.63 -16.95 -9.92
C LEU A 384 8.24 -17.66 -11.23
N VAL A 385 9.24 -18.15 -11.98
CA VAL A 385 9.01 -18.91 -13.21
C VAL A 385 8.29 -20.22 -12.93
N LYS A 386 8.67 -20.93 -11.87
CA LYS A 386 7.98 -22.13 -11.41
C LYS A 386 6.52 -21.83 -11.08
N TRP A 387 6.25 -20.80 -10.28
CA TRP A 387 4.89 -20.40 -9.93
C TRP A 387 4.04 -20.07 -11.16
N LYS A 388 4.61 -19.34 -12.13
CA LYS A 388 3.96 -19.04 -13.41
C LYS A 388 3.59 -20.34 -14.14
N ASN A 389 4.52 -21.27 -14.25
CA ASN A 389 4.35 -22.48 -15.04
C ASN A 389 3.41 -23.52 -14.37
N GLU A 390 3.28 -23.50 -13.04
CA GLU A 390 2.35 -24.34 -12.29
C GLU A 390 0.89 -23.82 -12.34
N ASN A 391 0.69 -22.53 -12.62
CA ASN A 391 -0.63 -21.94 -12.71
C ASN A 391 -1.32 -22.30 -14.04
N GLY A 392 -2.57 -22.77 -13.97
CA GLY A 392 -3.33 -23.24 -15.15
C GLY A 392 -3.60 -22.17 -16.24
N ILE A 393 -3.43 -20.89 -15.93
CA ILE A 393 -3.63 -19.77 -16.86
C ILE A 393 -2.27 -19.14 -17.23
N THR A 394 -1.47 -18.73 -16.23
CA THR A 394 -0.25 -17.94 -16.50
C THR A 394 0.88 -18.75 -17.14
N LYS A 395 0.80 -20.09 -17.12
CA LYS A 395 1.75 -20.98 -17.81
C LYS A 395 1.87 -20.66 -19.30
N ASP A 396 0.78 -20.26 -19.95
CA ASP A 396 0.72 -20.01 -21.40
C ASP A 396 1.09 -18.55 -21.75
N TRP A 397 1.39 -17.73 -20.75
CA TRP A 397 1.76 -16.32 -20.97
C TRP A 397 3.20 -16.19 -21.43
N PRO A 398 3.49 -15.28 -22.38
CA PRO A 398 4.85 -14.81 -22.59
C PRO A 398 5.43 -14.25 -21.30
N MET A 399 6.71 -14.51 -21.03
CA MET A 399 7.34 -14.15 -19.76
C MET A 399 7.32 -12.64 -19.48
N TYR A 400 7.47 -11.80 -20.51
CA TYR A 400 7.35 -10.34 -20.36
C TYR A 400 5.93 -9.91 -19.92
N SER A 401 4.90 -10.63 -20.36
CA SER A 401 3.52 -10.37 -19.96
C SER A 401 3.30 -10.76 -18.50
N PHE A 402 3.93 -11.85 -18.04
CA PHE A 402 3.92 -12.22 -16.63
C PHE A 402 4.63 -11.16 -15.77
N ALA A 403 5.80 -10.69 -16.16
CA ALA A 403 6.47 -9.60 -15.45
C ALA A 403 5.59 -8.33 -15.40
N ARG A 404 4.98 -7.94 -16.53
CA ARG A 404 4.06 -6.80 -16.60
C ARG A 404 2.83 -6.98 -15.71
N PHE A 405 2.28 -8.19 -15.61
CA PHE A 405 1.19 -8.50 -14.70
C PHE A 405 1.57 -8.19 -13.24
N LEU A 406 2.76 -8.60 -12.81
CA LEU A 406 3.24 -8.37 -11.44
C LEU A 406 3.32 -6.87 -11.14
N TYR A 407 3.99 -6.10 -12.00
CA TYR A 407 4.10 -4.65 -11.83
C TYR A 407 2.75 -3.93 -11.92
N GLN A 408 1.85 -4.30 -12.84
CA GLN A 408 0.55 -3.65 -12.96
C GLN A 408 -0.43 -4.02 -11.83
N THR A 409 -0.27 -5.20 -11.24
CA THR A 409 -1.17 -5.68 -10.19
C THR A 409 -0.74 -5.19 -8.82
N PHE A 410 0.56 -5.19 -8.55
CA PHE A 410 1.10 -4.90 -7.23
C PHE A 410 1.82 -3.54 -7.14
N GLY A 411 2.18 -2.93 -8.27
CA GLY A 411 3.03 -1.75 -8.31
C GLY A 411 4.51 -2.08 -8.15
N SER A 412 5.34 -1.04 -8.11
CA SER A 412 6.76 -1.17 -7.76
C SER A 412 6.99 -0.96 -6.26
N LEU A 413 8.08 -1.56 -5.75
CA LEU A 413 8.51 -1.33 -4.36
C LEU A 413 8.78 0.16 -4.09
N SER A 414 9.32 0.89 -5.07
CA SER A 414 9.60 2.32 -4.96
C SER A 414 8.34 3.17 -4.84
N GLU A 415 7.27 2.86 -5.58
CA GLU A 415 5.98 3.55 -5.47
C GLU A 415 5.33 3.31 -4.12
N ALA A 416 5.39 2.06 -3.62
CA ALA A 416 4.90 1.73 -2.28
C ALA A 416 5.62 2.57 -1.21
N LYS A 417 6.96 2.66 -1.27
CA LYS A 417 7.75 3.52 -0.37
C LYS A 417 7.41 5.01 -0.49
N LYS A 418 7.15 5.50 -1.70
CA LYS A 418 6.82 6.92 -1.95
C LYS A 418 5.44 7.31 -1.42
N GLN A 419 4.44 6.42 -1.51
CA GLN A 419 3.10 6.67 -0.97
C GLN A 419 3.15 6.88 0.56
N VAL A 420 3.93 6.08 1.28
CA VAL A 420 4.13 6.22 2.72
C VAL A 420 4.74 7.58 3.07
N LYS A 421 5.81 7.97 2.35
CA LYS A 421 6.47 9.28 2.55
C LYS A 421 5.51 10.46 2.34
N ASN A 422 4.64 10.39 1.33
CA ASN A 422 3.68 11.45 1.03
C ASN A 422 2.61 11.62 2.11
N GLN A 423 2.20 10.54 2.78
CA GLN A 423 1.18 10.58 3.83
C GLN A 423 1.68 11.30 5.11
N GLN A 424 2.93 11.06 5.52
CA GLN A 424 3.50 11.76 6.68
C GLN A 424 3.64 13.27 6.42
N GLU A 425 4.01 13.67 5.20
CA GLU A 425 4.05 15.09 4.81
C GLU A 425 2.66 15.75 4.86
N GLU A 426 1.60 14.98 4.60
CA GLU A 426 0.22 15.45 4.74
C GLU A 426 -0.20 15.62 6.20
N TYR A 427 0.14 14.68 7.08
CA TYR A 427 -0.10 14.82 8.52
C TYR A 427 0.61 16.03 9.12
N ASP A 428 1.86 16.25 8.73
CA ASP A 428 2.63 17.42 9.18
C ASP A 428 2.00 18.73 8.69
N LYS A 429 1.50 18.76 7.44
CA LYS A 429 0.85 19.94 6.86
C LYS A 429 -0.50 20.26 7.53
N ASN A 430 -1.25 19.23 7.90
CA ASN A 430 -2.58 19.37 8.50
C ASN A 430 -2.54 19.50 10.03
N TYR A 431 -1.35 19.47 10.64
CA TYR A 431 -1.22 19.59 12.09
C TYR A 431 -1.70 20.98 12.58
N PRO A 432 -2.52 21.05 13.66
CA PRO A 432 -3.02 22.31 14.19
C PRO A 432 -1.90 23.31 14.54
N LYS A 433 -2.04 24.55 14.09
CA LYS A 433 -0.96 25.56 14.18
C LYS A 433 -0.85 26.27 15.52
N GLU A 434 -1.77 26.02 16.45
CA GLU A 434 -1.90 26.76 17.71
C GLU A 434 -0.65 26.71 18.60
N HIS A 435 0.06 25.57 18.60
CA HIS A 435 1.34 25.42 19.31
C HIS A 435 2.46 24.93 18.38
N VAL A 436 2.47 25.46 17.16
CA VAL A 436 3.53 25.25 16.18
C VAL A 436 4.38 26.52 16.08
N VAL A 437 5.65 26.41 16.45
CA VAL A 437 6.62 27.53 16.39
C VAL A 437 7.76 27.14 15.48
N HIS A 438 8.29 28.07 14.71
CA HIS A 438 9.46 27.82 13.88
C HIS A 438 10.75 28.15 14.65
N VAL A 439 11.64 27.17 14.80
CA VAL A 439 12.92 27.33 15.55
C VAL A 439 14.15 27.40 14.64
N GLY A 440 13.99 27.15 13.34
CA GLY A 440 15.07 27.34 12.36
C GLY A 440 16.20 26.31 12.41
N ILE A 441 15.98 25.14 13.01
CA ILE A 441 16.96 24.05 13.05
C ILE A 441 16.72 23.12 11.85
N SER A 442 17.72 22.96 11.01
CA SER A 442 17.67 22.06 9.84
C SER A 442 17.84 20.59 10.23
N ILE A 443 17.49 19.67 9.32
CA ILE A 443 17.67 18.22 9.51
C ILE A 443 19.13 17.88 9.82
N SER A 444 20.10 18.50 9.12
CA SER A 444 21.53 18.24 9.37
C SER A 444 21.92 18.69 10.78
N GLN A 445 21.49 19.88 11.21
CA GLN A 445 21.77 20.36 12.56
C GLN A 445 21.13 19.47 13.63
N TRP A 446 19.94 18.92 13.38
CA TRP A 446 19.33 17.95 14.29
C TRP A 446 20.14 16.67 14.39
N LYS A 447 20.70 16.16 13.29
CA LYS A 447 21.60 15.00 13.34
C LYS A 447 22.83 15.29 14.19
N ASP A 448 23.50 16.41 13.92
CA ASP A 448 24.69 16.83 14.66
C ASP A 448 24.40 16.96 16.16
N LEU A 449 23.21 17.44 16.54
CA LEU A 449 22.79 17.53 17.94
C LEU A 449 22.53 16.18 18.58
N ILE A 450 21.92 15.22 17.85
CA ILE A 450 21.61 13.88 18.36
C ILE A 450 22.89 13.06 18.57
N GLU A 451 23.87 13.22 17.69
CA GLU A 451 25.16 12.52 17.79
C GLU A 451 26.09 13.15 18.86
N ASP A 452 25.85 14.39 19.27
CA ASP A 452 26.59 15.08 20.34
C ASP A 452 26.09 14.63 21.72
N SER A 453 26.82 13.70 22.34
CA SER A 453 26.49 13.12 23.65
C SER A 453 26.51 14.12 24.82
N GLU A 454 27.07 15.33 24.63
CA GLU A 454 26.97 16.40 25.64
C GLU A 454 25.62 17.13 25.57
N ILE A 455 24.93 17.04 24.43
CA ILE A 455 23.65 17.69 24.17
C ILE A 455 22.50 16.68 24.30
N PHE A 456 22.55 15.59 23.55
CA PHE A 456 21.62 14.48 23.64
C PHE A 456 22.24 13.39 24.52
N LEU A 457 21.81 13.35 25.78
CA LEU A 457 22.17 12.24 26.66
C LEU A 457 21.43 11.00 26.17
N GLU A 458 21.95 9.81 26.51
CA GLU A 458 21.35 8.52 26.13
C GLU A 458 19.83 8.46 26.43
N LYS A 459 19.42 8.89 27.63
CA LYS A 459 18.01 8.97 28.03
C LYS A 459 17.16 9.95 27.21
N ASP A 460 17.76 11.01 26.67
CA ASP A 460 17.04 11.98 25.83
C ASP A 460 16.81 11.39 24.44
N THR A 461 17.83 10.71 23.89
CA THR A 461 17.75 10.00 22.62
C THR A 461 16.69 8.89 22.71
N GLU A 462 16.69 8.13 23.80
CA GLU A 462 15.71 7.07 24.04
C GLU A 462 14.29 7.63 24.14
N LEU A 463 14.11 8.73 24.87
CA LEU A 463 12.81 9.42 24.93
C LEU A 463 12.36 9.91 23.55
N MET A 464 13.24 10.46 22.71
CA MET A 464 12.85 10.87 21.35
C MET A 464 12.47 9.68 20.48
N LYS A 465 13.19 8.55 20.58
CA LYS A 465 12.86 7.31 19.86
C LYS A 465 11.48 6.79 20.26
N ARG A 466 11.16 6.79 21.56
CA ARG A 466 9.82 6.41 22.06
C ARG A 466 8.70 7.33 21.55
N ILE A 467 8.96 8.62 21.40
CA ILE A 467 7.95 9.54 20.81
C ILE A 467 7.89 9.34 19.28
N TYR A 468 9.01 9.01 18.64
CA TYR A 468 9.08 8.72 17.21
C TYR A 468 8.23 7.50 16.82
N THR A 469 8.16 6.48 17.68
CA THR A 469 7.30 5.30 17.46
C THR A 469 5.81 5.58 17.69
N GLY A 470 5.43 6.75 18.21
CA GLY A 470 4.03 7.16 18.35
C GLY A 470 3.34 7.43 17.01
N GLU A 471 2.00 7.38 16.99
CA GLU A 471 1.22 7.80 15.81
C GLU A 471 1.56 9.24 15.43
N ASN A 472 1.86 9.46 14.14
CA ASN A 472 2.30 10.76 13.63
C ASN A 472 3.55 11.33 14.36
N HIS A 473 4.40 10.45 14.90
CA HIS A 473 5.56 10.78 15.72
C HIS A 473 5.21 11.63 16.95
N ALA A 474 4.10 11.30 17.61
CA ALA A 474 3.56 12.06 18.72
C ALA A 474 3.12 11.16 19.89
N LYS A 475 3.37 11.63 21.11
CA LYS A 475 2.89 11.04 22.37
C LYS A 475 2.54 12.13 23.38
N THR A 476 1.66 11.83 24.31
CA THR A 476 1.34 12.66 25.47
C THR A 476 2.24 12.28 26.65
N CYS A 477 2.48 13.21 27.57
CA CYS A 477 3.11 12.87 28.85
C CYS A 477 2.30 11.84 29.65
N HIS A 478 0.99 11.73 29.38
CA HIS A 478 0.14 10.76 30.05
C HIS A 478 0.45 9.34 29.58
N GLU A 479 0.52 9.11 28.27
CA GLU A 479 0.94 7.83 27.67
C GLU A 479 2.33 7.42 28.17
N LEU A 480 3.30 8.33 28.07
CA LEU A 480 4.65 8.06 28.58
C LEU A 480 4.64 7.76 30.09
N GLY A 481 3.80 8.44 30.86
CA GLY A 481 3.68 8.21 32.31
C GLY A 481 3.09 6.85 32.64
N LEU A 482 2.12 6.39 31.84
CA LEU A 482 1.55 5.06 31.96
C LEU A 482 2.59 3.99 31.63
N GLU A 483 3.32 4.14 30.52
CA GLU A 483 4.39 3.24 30.09
C GLU A 483 5.45 3.02 31.18
N ASP A 484 5.90 4.11 31.83
CA ASP A 484 6.97 4.03 32.84
C ASP A 484 6.43 3.84 34.28
N GLY A 485 5.11 3.78 34.47
CA GLY A 485 4.50 3.72 35.81
C GLY A 485 4.78 4.95 36.68
N VAL A 486 5.02 6.12 36.08
CA VAL A 486 5.39 7.37 36.76
C VAL A 486 4.40 8.49 36.50
N SER A 487 4.47 9.56 37.30
CA SER A 487 3.68 10.75 37.04
C SER A 487 4.00 11.34 35.65
N PRO A 488 2.99 11.75 34.86
CA PRO A 488 3.20 12.45 33.58
C PRO A 488 4.12 13.67 33.68
N SER A 489 4.14 14.32 34.85
CA SER A 489 4.99 15.48 35.11
C SER A 489 6.50 15.17 35.12
N THR A 490 6.88 13.90 35.21
CA THR A 490 8.27 13.42 35.27
C THR A 490 9.06 13.81 34.01
N TYR A 491 8.42 13.80 32.83
CA TYR A 491 9.06 14.09 31.54
C TYR A 491 9.31 15.57 31.28
N ILE A 492 8.62 16.47 32.01
CA ILE A 492 8.73 17.92 31.80
C ILE A 492 10.15 18.39 32.09
N LYS A 493 10.75 17.97 33.22
CA LYS A 493 12.09 18.40 33.61
C LYS A 493 13.18 17.92 32.63
N PRO A 494 13.24 16.64 32.23
CA PRO A 494 14.16 16.17 31.19
C PRO A 494 14.04 16.93 29.87
N VAL A 495 12.83 17.11 29.35
CA VAL A 495 12.59 17.84 28.10
C VAL A 495 13.04 19.30 28.19
N VAL A 496 12.76 19.98 29.31
CA VAL A 496 13.24 21.36 29.53
C VAL A 496 14.77 21.40 29.58
N ALA A 497 15.42 20.41 30.21
CA ALA A 497 16.87 20.34 30.29
C ALA A 497 17.50 20.10 28.91
N LEU A 498 16.95 19.18 28.11
CA LEU A 498 17.35 18.94 26.72
C LEU A 498 17.20 20.20 25.86
N ALA A 499 16.03 20.82 25.92
CA ALA A 499 15.75 22.06 25.18
C ALA A 499 16.73 23.18 25.55
N ARG A 500 17.12 23.30 26.83
CA ARG A 500 18.12 24.28 27.26
C ARG A 500 19.51 23.97 26.70
N ARG A 501 19.95 22.70 26.69
CA ARG A 501 21.23 22.31 26.07
C ARG A 501 21.26 22.65 24.58
N ILE A 502 20.20 22.30 23.84
CA ILE A 502 20.04 22.66 22.43
C ILE A 502 20.08 24.19 22.25
N SER A 503 19.33 24.91 23.09
CA SER A 503 19.24 26.37 23.05
C SER A 503 20.59 27.04 23.29
N SER A 504 21.39 26.54 24.25
CA SER A 504 22.74 27.04 24.51
C SER A 504 23.69 26.77 23.35
N LYS A 505 23.64 25.57 22.76
CA LYS A 505 24.50 25.19 21.62
C LYS A 505 24.22 26.03 20.38
N LEU A 506 22.95 26.29 20.08
CA LEU A 506 22.50 26.99 18.88
C LEU A 506 22.16 28.47 19.11
N ASN A 507 22.38 28.99 20.32
CA ASN A 507 22.03 30.35 20.73
C ASN A 507 20.56 30.74 20.42
N LEU A 508 19.64 29.80 20.69
CA LEU A 508 18.21 30.01 20.50
C LEU A 508 17.61 30.73 21.71
N LYS A 509 16.49 31.42 21.48
CA LYS A 509 15.67 32.00 22.55
C LYS A 509 14.54 31.02 22.92
N PRO A 510 14.11 30.97 24.19
CA PRO A 510 12.93 30.19 24.57
C PRO A 510 11.70 30.70 23.82
N VAL A 511 10.73 29.80 23.59
CA VAL A 511 9.45 30.17 22.99
C VAL A 511 8.64 30.93 24.05
N ILE A 512 8.24 32.18 23.77
CA ILE A 512 7.47 32.99 24.71
C ILE A 512 5.99 32.89 24.36
N LYS A 513 5.16 32.49 25.32
CA LYS A 513 3.70 32.45 25.19
C LYS A 513 3.08 33.84 25.23
N HIS A 514 1.82 33.97 24.81
CA HIS A 514 1.06 35.22 24.89
C HIS A 514 0.91 35.78 26.32
N ASP A 515 1.01 34.94 27.34
CA ASP A 515 0.98 35.31 28.77
C ASP A 515 2.35 35.74 29.32
N GLY A 516 3.40 35.76 28.48
CA GLY A 516 4.77 36.12 28.86
C GLY A 516 5.61 34.98 29.44
N ASN A 517 5.06 33.78 29.59
CA ASN A 517 5.80 32.63 30.12
C ASN A 517 6.67 31.95 29.05
N GLU A 518 7.86 31.52 29.47
CA GLU A 518 8.78 30.75 28.62
C GLU A 518 8.33 29.29 28.49
N THR A 519 8.46 28.76 27.27
CA THR A 519 8.24 27.35 26.94
C THR A 519 9.46 26.77 26.26
N TRP A 520 9.99 25.71 26.87
CA TRP A 520 11.20 25.04 26.41
C TRP A 520 10.89 23.79 25.58
N TRP A 521 9.81 23.07 25.89
CA TRP A 521 9.37 21.90 25.12
C TRP A 521 9.09 22.23 23.65
N GLY A 522 8.76 23.49 23.34
CA GLY A 522 8.56 23.97 21.98
C GLY A 522 9.84 23.98 21.13
N ILE A 523 11.03 23.69 21.68
CA ILE A 523 12.26 23.55 20.88
C ILE A 523 12.28 22.19 20.15
N PRO A 524 12.13 21.04 20.82
CA PRO A 524 12.06 19.73 20.13
C PRO A 524 10.69 19.40 19.52
N PHE A 525 9.59 20.01 19.99
CA PHE A 525 8.24 19.56 19.64
C PHE A 525 7.32 20.63 19.05
N TRP A 526 6.30 20.15 18.32
CA TRP A 526 4.99 20.79 18.16
C TRP A 526 4.02 20.23 19.21
N GLY A 527 2.86 20.88 19.39
CA GLY A 527 1.86 20.36 20.32
C GLY A 527 0.42 20.73 19.98
N LYS A 528 -0.51 19.97 20.54
CA LYS A 528 -1.95 20.24 20.53
C LYS A 528 -2.62 19.58 21.73
N TYR A 529 -3.79 20.06 22.11
CA TYR A 529 -4.67 19.27 22.98
C TYR A 529 -5.43 18.26 22.12
N ARG A 530 -5.50 17.02 22.59
CA ARG A 530 -6.34 15.96 22.03
C ARG A 530 -7.78 16.09 22.55
N GLU A 531 -8.71 15.35 21.95
CA GLU A 531 -10.12 15.34 22.35
C GLU A 531 -10.33 14.85 23.79
N ASP A 532 -9.43 14.01 24.30
CA ASP A 532 -9.39 13.51 25.68
C ASP A 532 -8.88 14.55 26.71
N GLY A 533 -8.44 15.72 26.25
CA GLY A 533 -7.91 16.79 27.09
C GLY A 533 -6.42 16.67 27.45
N HIS A 534 -5.72 15.63 27.00
CA HIS A 534 -4.27 15.49 27.20
C HIS A 534 -3.49 16.29 26.17
N PHE A 535 -2.36 16.87 26.62
CA PHE A 535 -1.47 17.62 25.74
C PHE A 535 -0.47 16.69 25.06
N GLU A 536 -0.50 16.69 23.73
CA GLU A 536 0.36 15.87 22.88
C GLU A 536 1.65 16.64 22.53
N TRP A 537 2.79 15.95 22.62
CA TRP A 537 4.06 16.36 22.03
C TRP A 537 4.30 15.59 20.76
N LYS A 538 4.36 16.31 19.64
CA LYS A 538 4.73 15.78 18.34
C LYS A 538 6.15 16.18 18.00
N LEU A 539 7.01 15.23 17.62
CA LEU A 539 8.33 15.55 17.11
C LEU A 539 8.23 16.48 15.90
N ARG A 540 9.12 17.46 15.86
CA ARG A 540 9.25 18.32 14.69
C ARG A 540 9.54 17.48 13.45
N PRO A 541 8.97 17.81 12.27
CA PRO A 541 9.24 17.07 11.04
C PRO A 541 10.74 16.94 10.74
N GLU A 542 11.53 17.98 10.99
CA GLU A 542 12.97 17.98 10.76
C GLU A 542 13.71 17.06 11.75
N LEU A 543 13.26 17.01 13.01
CA LEU A 543 13.81 16.14 14.05
C LEU A 543 13.42 14.67 13.77
N ALA A 544 12.17 14.39 13.43
CA ALA A 544 11.71 13.06 13.05
C ALA A 544 12.49 12.52 11.83
N LYS A 545 12.73 13.35 10.81
CA LYS A 545 13.58 13.00 9.65
C LYS A 545 15.05 12.78 10.02
N ALA A 546 15.57 13.49 11.02
CA ALA A 546 16.92 13.27 11.53
C ALA A 546 17.01 11.91 12.25
N ILE A 547 16.05 11.60 13.12
CA ILE A 547 15.95 10.30 13.83
C ILE A 547 15.81 9.16 12.83
N GLN A 548 14.89 9.25 11.87
CA GLN A 548 14.72 8.24 10.81
C GLN A 548 16.03 7.94 10.06
N SER A 549 16.80 8.99 9.79
CA SER A 549 18.05 8.83 9.04
C SER A 549 19.20 8.27 9.89
N LEU A 550 19.19 8.47 11.21
CA LEU A 550 20.23 7.97 12.11
C LEU A 550 19.90 6.57 12.63
N TYR A 551 18.61 6.26 12.78
CA TYR A 551 18.10 5.03 13.36
C TYR A 551 17.00 4.41 12.47
N PRO A 552 17.35 3.96 11.25
CA PRO A 552 16.39 3.39 10.29
C PRO A 552 15.72 2.11 10.80
N GLU A 553 16.26 1.46 11.84
CA GLU A 553 15.67 0.31 12.50
C GLU A 553 14.37 0.62 13.26
N PHE A 554 14.15 1.87 13.67
CA PHE A 554 12.91 2.29 14.36
C PHE A 554 11.75 2.62 13.39
N ASP A 555 11.98 2.52 12.08
CA ASP A 555 10.93 2.59 11.05
C ASP A 555 10.15 1.24 10.95
N TYR A 556 10.41 0.31 11.89
CA TYR A 556 9.81 -1.01 11.93
C TYR A 556 9.03 -1.26 13.24
N ILE A 557 7.73 -1.48 13.01
CA ILE A 557 6.74 -2.13 13.85
C ILE A 557 6.16 -1.32 15.03
N LYS A 558 4.86 -1.02 14.93
CA LYS A 558 4.03 -0.38 15.98
C LYS A 558 4.17 -1.11 17.31
N ASP A 559 4.26 -0.32 18.38
CA ASP A 559 4.27 -0.76 19.78
C ASP A 559 3.19 -1.82 20.05
N ASP A 560 3.58 -2.98 20.56
CA ASP A 560 2.68 -4.12 20.75
C ASP A 560 1.60 -3.87 21.79
N GLU A 561 1.91 -3.08 22.81
CA GLU A 561 0.96 -2.67 23.83
C GLU A 561 -0.22 -1.89 23.20
N ILE A 562 0.09 -0.97 22.29
CA ILE A 562 -0.93 -0.18 21.58
C ILE A 562 -1.82 -1.11 20.76
N ALA A 563 -1.22 -2.08 20.09
CA ALA A 563 -1.95 -2.95 19.19
C ALA A 563 -2.72 -4.08 19.93
N ASP A 564 -2.28 -4.48 21.12
CA ASP A 564 -3.05 -5.36 22.02
C ASP A 564 -4.25 -4.62 22.63
N ASN A 565 -4.06 -3.35 23.02
CA ASN A 565 -5.17 -2.49 23.45
C ASN A 565 -6.19 -2.23 22.32
N GLU A 566 -5.72 -2.03 21.09
CA GLU A 566 -6.59 -1.95 19.91
C GLU A 566 -7.36 -3.26 19.67
N LEU A 567 -6.73 -4.42 19.87
CA LEU A 567 -7.39 -5.72 19.79
C LEU A 567 -8.48 -5.88 20.86
N VAL A 568 -8.23 -5.45 22.09
CA VAL A 568 -9.23 -5.43 23.17
C VAL A 568 -10.43 -4.54 22.80
N GLU A 569 -10.18 -3.33 22.31
CA GLU A 569 -11.24 -2.41 21.88
C GLU A 569 -11.99 -2.90 20.64
N ASP A 570 -11.31 -3.58 19.72
CA ASP A 570 -11.93 -4.19 18.55
C ASP A 570 -12.86 -5.35 18.92
N LEU A 571 -12.45 -6.18 19.89
CA LEU A 571 -13.29 -7.22 20.50
C LEU A 571 -14.48 -6.64 21.25
N ARG A 572 -14.33 -5.48 21.88
CA ARG A 572 -15.42 -4.77 22.56
C ARG A 572 -16.48 -4.26 21.59
N LYS A 573 -16.07 -3.76 20.41
CA LYS A 573 -16.98 -3.25 19.36
C LYS A 573 -17.74 -4.34 18.61
N HIS A 574 -17.21 -5.57 18.59
CA HIS A 574 -17.78 -6.68 17.85
C HIS A 574 -18.19 -7.81 18.79
N PRO A 575 -19.48 -7.88 19.19
CA PRO A 575 -19.99 -8.83 20.17
C PRO A 575 -19.52 -10.25 19.86
N ILE A 576 -19.00 -10.93 20.89
CA ILE A 576 -18.56 -12.31 20.82
C ILE A 576 -19.81 -13.16 20.52
N ALA A 577 -19.84 -13.85 19.37
CA ALA A 577 -20.76 -14.97 19.18
C ALA A 577 -20.35 -16.09 20.15
N ASP A 578 -21.32 -16.79 20.73
CA ASP A 578 -21.07 -17.87 21.69
C ASP A 578 -20.19 -18.96 21.06
N ILE A 579 -18.87 -18.88 21.27
CA ILE A 579 -17.92 -19.92 20.89
C ILE A 579 -17.76 -20.79 22.13
N ASP A 580 -18.22 -22.03 22.03
CA ASP A 580 -18.03 -23.01 23.09
C ASP A 580 -16.53 -23.35 23.24
N PRO A 581 -16.06 -23.61 24.48
CA PRO A 581 -14.68 -23.98 24.73
C PRO A 581 -14.26 -25.17 23.87
N VAL A 582 -13.19 -25.01 23.09
CA VAL A 582 -12.56 -26.09 22.36
C VAL A 582 -11.50 -26.72 23.27
N ASN A 583 -11.52 -28.04 23.42
CA ASN A 583 -10.70 -28.74 24.43
C ASN A 583 -9.19 -28.79 24.13
N ALA A 584 -8.73 -28.40 22.93
CA ALA A 584 -7.32 -28.44 22.58
C ALA A 584 -6.96 -27.39 21.51
N PHE A 585 -5.75 -26.85 21.61
CA PHE A 585 -5.10 -26.08 20.56
C PHE A 585 -4.92 -26.90 19.28
N LYS A 586 -4.91 -26.22 18.13
CA LYS A 586 -4.78 -26.89 16.83
C LYS A 586 -3.37 -27.44 16.62
N GLY A 587 -2.35 -26.80 17.20
CA GLY A 587 -0.96 -27.21 17.10
C GLY A 587 -0.42 -27.15 15.67
N VAL A 588 -0.95 -26.25 14.84
CA VAL A 588 -0.56 -26.09 13.44
C VAL A 588 0.11 -24.73 13.26
N PRO A 589 1.38 -24.67 12.81
CA PRO A 589 2.04 -23.41 12.47
C PRO A 589 1.23 -22.60 11.47
N LYS A 590 1.00 -21.31 11.77
CA LYS A 590 0.35 -20.36 10.85
C LYS A 590 1.43 -19.59 10.12
N LYS A 591 1.30 -19.45 8.79
CA LYS A 591 2.22 -18.62 8.01
C LYS A 591 2.03 -17.15 8.39
N LYS A 592 3.13 -16.39 8.50
CA LYS A 592 3.08 -14.95 8.71
C LYS A 592 2.22 -14.24 7.66
N GLN A 593 1.41 -13.31 8.15
CA GLN A 593 0.72 -12.36 7.28
C GLN A 593 1.68 -11.22 6.91
N ASP A 594 1.42 -10.55 5.77
CA ASP A 594 2.23 -9.39 5.39
C ASP A 594 2.01 -8.25 6.39
N VAL A 595 3.05 -7.49 6.68
CA VAL A 595 2.91 -6.24 7.43
C VAL A 595 1.92 -5.29 6.72
N ILE A 596 0.97 -4.77 7.47
CA ILE A 596 0.01 -3.76 7.05
C ILE A 596 0.42 -2.39 7.59
N LEU A 597 0.08 -1.32 6.88
CA LEU A 597 0.33 0.03 7.37
C LEU A 597 -0.85 0.44 8.27
N SER A 598 -0.57 0.68 9.56
CA SER A 598 -1.55 1.16 10.54
C SER A 598 -0.97 2.40 11.23
N ASN A 599 -1.68 3.53 11.14
CA ASN A 599 -1.34 4.79 11.81
C ASN A 599 0.10 5.30 11.57
N GLY A 600 0.62 5.07 10.35
CA GLY A 600 1.98 5.48 9.95
C GLY A 600 3.08 4.47 10.26
N HIS A 601 2.75 3.35 10.90
CA HIS A 601 3.68 2.27 11.26
C HIS A 601 3.37 0.99 10.51
N LEU A 602 4.40 0.21 10.19
CA LEU A 602 4.22 -1.16 9.74
C LEU A 602 3.71 -1.99 10.91
N THR A 603 2.73 -2.87 10.74
CA THR A 603 2.23 -3.74 11.82
C THR A 603 1.93 -5.11 11.28
N TYR A 604 2.18 -6.12 12.11
CA TYR A 604 1.65 -7.44 11.80
C TYR A 604 0.15 -7.48 12.11
N PRO A 605 -0.70 -7.85 11.14
CA PRO A 605 -2.14 -7.92 11.36
C PRO A 605 -2.47 -9.01 12.39
N ARG A 606 -3.23 -8.63 13.41
CA ARG A 606 -3.79 -9.52 14.43
C ARG A 606 -5.16 -10.00 13.96
N ASP A 607 -5.43 -11.30 14.02
CA ASP A 607 -6.73 -11.86 13.69
C ASP A 607 -7.63 -11.94 14.93
N ARG A 608 -8.72 -11.16 14.91
CA ARG A 608 -9.73 -11.15 15.98
C ARG A 608 -10.26 -12.55 16.29
N GLN A 609 -10.40 -13.42 15.29
CA GLN A 609 -10.94 -14.76 15.52
C GLN A 609 -9.93 -15.64 16.27
N THR A 610 -8.64 -15.51 15.96
CA THR A 610 -7.55 -16.18 16.70
C THR A 610 -7.59 -15.80 18.19
N ALA A 611 -7.73 -14.50 18.49
CA ALA A 611 -7.87 -14.04 19.88
C ALA A 611 -9.14 -14.58 20.57
N ARG A 612 -10.29 -14.59 19.87
CA ARG A 612 -11.54 -15.16 20.41
C ARG A 612 -11.42 -16.65 20.73
N ASN A 613 -10.76 -17.41 19.87
CA ASN A 613 -10.56 -18.84 20.07
C ASN A 613 -9.67 -19.10 21.29
N ALA A 614 -8.60 -18.31 21.48
CA ALA A 614 -7.74 -18.40 22.66
C ALA A 614 -8.50 -18.10 23.96
N LEU A 615 -9.33 -17.04 23.99
CA LEU A 615 -10.18 -16.73 25.14
C LEU A 615 -11.20 -17.85 25.43
N ALA A 616 -11.80 -18.42 24.38
CA ALA A 616 -12.74 -19.53 24.52
C ALA A 616 -12.05 -20.80 25.03
N HIS A 617 -10.84 -21.09 24.56
CA HIS A 617 -10.01 -22.21 25.04
C HIS A 617 -9.71 -22.08 26.54
N ALA A 618 -9.44 -20.86 27.01
CA ALA A 618 -9.26 -20.58 28.44
C ALA A 618 -10.57 -20.59 29.25
N GLY A 619 -11.72 -20.90 28.63
CA GLY A 619 -13.04 -20.83 29.28
C GLY A 619 -13.42 -19.41 29.73
N TYR A 620 -12.79 -18.39 29.15
CA TYR A 620 -12.85 -17.00 29.60
C TYR A 620 -12.39 -16.82 31.07
N GLU A 621 -11.48 -17.67 31.56
CA GLU A 621 -10.84 -17.53 32.86
C GLU A 621 -9.44 -16.92 32.71
N CYS A 622 -8.87 -16.44 33.82
CA CYS A 622 -7.49 -15.95 33.83
C CYS A 622 -6.53 -17.14 33.91
N GLU A 623 -5.60 -17.22 32.96
CA GLU A 623 -4.66 -18.35 32.87
C GLU A 623 -3.56 -18.30 33.94
N ILE A 624 -3.27 -17.14 34.54
CA ILE A 624 -2.41 -17.06 35.73
C ILE A 624 -3.07 -17.68 36.96
N ASN A 625 -4.37 -17.44 37.15
CA ASN A 625 -5.11 -17.98 38.29
C ASN A 625 -6.61 -17.96 38.03
N ARG A 626 -7.19 -19.16 37.92
CA ARG A 626 -8.63 -19.36 37.67
C ARG A 626 -9.53 -18.84 38.79
N ASN A 627 -9.00 -18.63 39.99
CA ASN A 627 -9.75 -18.09 41.13
C ASN A 627 -9.78 -16.55 41.16
N HIS A 628 -9.15 -15.87 40.20
CA HIS A 628 -9.25 -14.42 40.13
C HIS A 628 -10.71 -13.98 39.96
N SER A 629 -11.09 -12.92 40.68
CA SER A 629 -12.42 -12.36 40.58
C SER A 629 -12.59 -11.68 39.22
N LEU A 630 -13.57 -12.16 38.43
CA LEU A 630 -13.89 -11.66 37.11
C LEU A 630 -15.35 -11.18 37.09
N PHE A 631 -15.62 -10.13 36.32
CA PHE A 631 -16.99 -9.67 36.08
C PHE A 631 -17.53 -10.24 34.77
N LYS A 632 -18.87 -10.29 34.65
CA LYS A 632 -19.55 -10.73 33.41
C LYS A 632 -19.59 -9.61 32.37
N ARG A 633 -19.46 -9.97 31.10
CA ARG A 633 -19.60 -9.03 29.98
C ARG A 633 -21.04 -8.50 29.91
N LYS A 634 -21.23 -7.23 29.50
CA LYS A 634 -22.56 -6.58 29.48
C LYS A 634 -23.59 -7.29 28.59
N ASN A 635 -23.14 -7.94 27.51
CA ASN A 635 -24.01 -8.57 26.49
C ASN A 635 -23.69 -10.07 26.32
N SER A 636 -23.13 -10.74 27.32
CA SER A 636 -22.76 -12.16 27.26
C SER A 636 -22.72 -12.78 28.67
N ASP A 637 -22.98 -14.08 28.77
CA ASP A 637 -22.87 -14.87 30.00
C ASP A 637 -21.41 -15.19 30.40
N LYS A 638 -20.44 -14.86 29.53
CA LYS A 638 -19.02 -15.13 29.74
C LYS A 638 -18.35 -14.08 30.62
N ASN A 639 -17.27 -14.49 31.30
CA ASN A 639 -16.42 -13.59 32.06
C ASN A 639 -15.65 -12.64 31.12
N TYR A 640 -15.25 -11.50 31.65
CA TYR A 640 -14.38 -10.56 30.95
C TYR A 640 -12.91 -10.88 31.26
N THR A 641 -12.17 -11.16 30.19
CA THR A 641 -10.72 -11.34 30.15
C THR A 641 -10.17 -10.70 28.86
N GLU A 642 -8.89 -10.37 28.87
CA GLU A 642 -8.18 -9.68 27.80
C GLU A 642 -7.21 -10.67 27.14
N PRO A 643 -7.19 -10.76 25.79
CA PRO A 643 -6.20 -11.55 25.09
C PRO A 643 -4.86 -10.81 25.10
N HIS A 644 -3.78 -11.56 25.24
CA HIS A 644 -2.43 -11.03 25.24
C HIS A 644 -1.49 -11.97 24.48
N HIS A 645 -0.71 -11.45 23.53
CA HIS A 645 0.30 -12.24 22.82
C HIS A 645 1.55 -12.38 23.68
N LEU A 646 1.82 -13.59 24.17
CA LEU A 646 2.95 -13.88 25.05
C LEU A 646 4.30 -13.69 24.40
N VAL A 647 4.51 -14.16 23.18
CA VAL A 647 5.64 -13.71 22.37
C VAL A 647 5.17 -12.46 21.64
N PRO A 648 5.72 -11.28 21.93
CA PRO A 648 5.17 -10.04 21.40
C PRO A 648 5.26 -9.97 19.87
N MET A 649 4.18 -9.51 19.23
CA MET A 649 4.01 -9.45 17.78
C MET A 649 5.04 -8.56 17.05
N ALA A 650 5.67 -7.60 17.73
CA ALA A 650 6.74 -6.74 17.24
C ALA A 650 8.01 -7.53 16.92
N TYR A 651 8.22 -8.64 17.63
CA TYR A 651 9.31 -9.57 17.36
C TYR A 651 8.97 -10.59 16.29
N SER A 652 7.83 -10.46 15.61
CA SER A 652 7.43 -11.40 14.56
C SER A 652 8.56 -11.65 13.58
N ASP A 653 9.32 -10.63 13.16
CA ASP A 653 10.49 -10.75 12.26
C ASP A 653 11.54 -11.78 12.68
N ARG A 654 11.64 -12.11 13.98
CA ARG A 654 12.58 -13.10 14.52
C ARG A 654 12.13 -14.56 14.39
N PHE A 655 10.89 -14.79 13.97
CA PHE A 655 10.29 -16.13 13.84
C PHE A 655 9.99 -16.44 12.37
N ASP A 656 10.00 -17.70 11.95
CA ASP A 656 9.59 -18.06 10.57
C ASP A 656 8.06 -18.24 10.43
N VAL A 657 7.37 -18.27 11.56
CA VAL A 657 5.92 -18.50 11.69
C VAL A 657 5.22 -17.25 12.22
N SER A 658 3.90 -17.21 12.07
CA SER A 658 3.06 -16.16 12.64
C SER A 658 3.02 -16.30 14.16
N LEU A 659 3.31 -15.20 14.86
CA LEU A 659 3.07 -15.11 16.30
C LEU A 659 1.58 -14.95 16.65
N ASP A 660 0.75 -14.56 15.68
CA ASP A 660 -0.71 -14.46 15.84
C ASP A 660 -1.40 -15.84 15.72
N VAL A 661 -1.18 -16.69 16.73
CA VAL A 661 -1.75 -18.05 16.87
C VAL A 661 -2.36 -18.23 18.27
N GLU A 662 -3.34 -19.13 18.38
CA GLU A 662 -4.09 -19.36 19.63
C GLU A 662 -3.16 -19.81 20.77
N GLU A 663 -2.12 -20.56 20.43
CA GLU A 663 -1.08 -21.09 21.31
C GLU A 663 -0.19 -19.98 21.91
N ASN A 664 -0.10 -18.83 21.24
CA ASN A 664 0.67 -17.68 21.70
C ASN A 664 -0.20 -16.61 22.37
N ILE A 665 -1.53 -16.75 22.35
CA ILE A 665 -2.43 -15.82 23.01
C ILE A 665 -2.91 -16.42 24.34
N VAL A 666 -2.82 -15.64 25.40
CA VAL A 666 -3.34 -15.99 26.74
C VAL A 666 -4.52 -15.11 27.14
N SER A 667 -5.44 -15.69 27.89
CA SER A 667 -6.58 -15.03 28.52
C SER A 667 -6.21 -14.55 29.91
N LEU A 668 -6.19 -13.24 30.11
CA LEU A 668 -5.78 -12.63 31.37
C LEU A 668 -6.89 -11.77 31.96
N CYS A 669 -6.96 -11.70 33.29
CA CYS A 669 -7.73 -10.64 33.93
C CYS A 669 -6.99 -9.31 33.74
N SER A 670 -7.71 -8.19 33.78
CA SER A 670 -7.10 -6.86 33.59
C SER A 670 -5.96 -6.59 34.57
N ASN A 671 -5.97 -7.17 35.78
CA ASN A 671 -4.86 -7.03 36.71
C ASN A 671 -3.60 -7.76 36.24
N CYS A 672 -3.71 -9.03 35.84
CA CYS A 672 -2.55 -9.81 35.38
C CYS A 672 -2.02 -9.32 34.03
N HIS A 673 -2.90 -8.87 33.13
CA HIS A 673 -2.49 -8.28 31.87
C HIS A 673 -1.65 -7.02 32.09
N ASN A 674 -2.13 -6.10 32.93
CA ASN A 674 -1.37 -4.90 33.29
C ASN A 674 -0.12 -5.23 34.11
N GLN A 675 -0.13 -6.27 34.95
CA GLN A 675 1.07 -6.67 35.70
C GLN A 675 2.16 -7.22 34.79
N LEU A 676 1.82 -7.93 33.70
CA LEU A 676 2.80 -8.36 32.71
C LEU A 676 3.48 -7.18 31.99
N HIS A 677 2.72 -6.12 31.66
CA HIS A 677 3.27 -4.96 30.96
C HIS A 677 4.00 -3.97 31.88
N TYR A 678 3.47 -3.68 33.07
CA TYR A 678 3.92 -2.56 33.89
C TYR A 678 4.27 -2.93 35.34
N GLY A 679 3.97 -4.17 35.75
CA GLY A 679 4.01 -4.57 37.15
C GLY A 679 5.35 -5.15 37.58
N GLU A 680 5.77 -4.79 38.80
CA GLU A 680 6.84 -5.51 39.48
C GLU A 680 6.47 -7.00 39.62
N GLY A 681 7.41 -7.89 39.28
CA GLY A 681 7.19 -9.34 39.29
C GLY A 681 6.59 -9.94 38.01
N ALA A 682 6.56 -9.20 36.90
CA ALA A 682 6.16 -9.72 35.58
C ALA A 682 6.95 -10.99 35.18
N GLU A 683 8.24 -11.07 35.54
CA GLU A 683 9.09 -12.24 35.29
C GLU A 683 8.51 -13.54 35.88
N GLU A 684 7.88 -13.49 37.06
CA GLU A 684 7.27 -14.67 37.67
C GLU A 684 6.02 -15.12 36.90
N LEU A 685 5.23 -14.15 36.39
CA LEU A 685 4.07 -14.43 35.55
C LEU A 685 4.49 -15.02 34.20
N LEU A 686 5.48 -14.40 33.54
CA LEU A 686 6.06 -14.87 32.28
C LEU A 686 6.63 -16.28 32.42
N LYS A 687 7.31 -16.58 33.53
CA LYS A 687 7.82 -17.93 33.80
C LYS A 687 6.71 -18.96 33.90
N ASN A 688 5.63 -18.66 34.62
CA ASN A 688 4.49 -19.57 34.74
C ASN A 688 3.84 -19.83 33.38
N LEU A 689 3.60 -18.77 32.60
CA LEU A 689 2.98 -18.87 31.28
C LEU A 689 3.90 -19.55 30.26
N TYR A 690 5.21 -19.32 30.33
CA TYR A 690 6.22 -20.02 29.52
C TYR A 690 6.19 -21.52 29.79
N ASP A 691 6.16 -21.92 31.06
CA ASP A 691 6.13 -23.33 31.43
C ASP A 691 4.85 -24.04 30.95
N GLU A 692 3.73 -23.32 30.89
CA GLU A 692 2.47 -23.79 30.33
C GLU A 692 2.48 -23.85 28.79
N ARG A 693 3.12 -22.89 28.10
CA ARG A 693 3.03 -22.74 26.64
C ARG A 693 4.18 -23.33 25.83
N LYS A 694 5.36 -23.56 26.41
CA LYS A 694 6.56 -24.02 25.67
C LYS A 694 6.33 -25.25 24.78
N LYS A 695 5.57 -26.24 25.26
CA LYS A 695 5.25 -27.46 24.47
C LYS A 695 4.26 -27.19 23.34
N GLU A 696 3.41 -26.20 23.48
CA GLU A 696 2.44 -25.81 22.45
C GLU A 696 3.12 -24.94 21.39
N TRP A 697 4.03 -24.05 21.80
CA TRP A 697 4.89 -23.27 20.90
C TRP A 697 5.77 -24.12 20.00
N GLU A 698 6.40 -25.18 20.53
CA GLU A 698 7.15 -26.16 19.72
C GLU A 698 6.29 -26.74 18.58
N LYS A 699 5.00 -26.99 18.81
CA LYS A 699 4.09 -27.53 17.78
C LYS A 699 3.77 -26.52 16.69
N VAL A 700 3.71 -25.23 17.03
CA VAL A 700 3.41 -24.16 16.08
C VAL A 700 4.66 -23.49 15.50
N GLY A 701 5.86 -24.01 15.80
CA GLY A 701 7.13 -23.54 15.27
C GLY A 701 7.63 -22.23 15.90
N ILE A 702 7.17 -21.91 17.11
CA ILE A 702 7.68 -20.79 17.90
C ILE A 702 8.78 -21.34 18.82
N GLU A 703 10.04 -21.10 18.47
CA GLU A 703 11.19 -21.54 19.26
C GLU A 703 11.77 -20.34 20.01
N ILE A 704 11.54 -20.27 21.33
CA ILE A 704 12.04 -19.20 22.20
C ILE A 704 12.36 -19.77 23.59
N GLY A 705 13.46 -19.30 24.18
CA GLY A 705 13.84 -19.61 25.57
C GLY A 705 13.22 -18.63 26.57
N LEU A 706 13.12 -19.02 27.84
CA LEU A 706 12.54 -18.19 28.90
C LEU A 706 13.30 -16.86 29.07
N GLU A 707 14.63 -16.89 29.04
CA GLU A 707 15.45 -15.69 29.19
C GLU A 707 15.16 -14.68 28.06
N LEU A 708 15.09 -15.17 26.81
CA LEU A 708 14.78 -14.33 25.65
C LEU A 708 13.34 -13.82 25.67
N LEU A 709 12.39 -14.60 26.19
CA LEU A 709 11.01 -14.15 26.39
C LEU A 709 10.95 -13.01 27.42
N ILE A 710 11.67 -13.13 28.53
CA ILE A 710 11.74 -12.09 29.55
C ILE A 710 12.37 -10.82 28.99
N GLU A 711 13.42 -10.93 28.17
CA GLU A 711 14.05 -9.77 27.51
C GLU A 711 13.15 -9.05 26.47
N MET A 712 12.06 -9.67 26.03
CA MET A 712 11.10 -9.07 25.10
C MET A 712 10.04 -8.20 25.78
N TYR A 713 9.96 -8.25 27.11
CA TYR A 713 9.09 -7.43 27.99
C TYR A 713 9.94 -6.44 28.77
#